data_AF-A0A0Q6N6B9-F1
#
_entry.id   AF-A0A0Q6N6B9-F1
#
_cell.length_a   1.000
_cell.length_b   1.000
_cell.length_c   1.000
_cell.angle_alpha   90.00
_cell.angle_beta   90.00
_cell.angle_gamma   90.00
#
_symmetry.space_group_name_H-M   'P 1'
#
loop_
_entity.id
_entity.type
_entity.pdbx_description
1 polymer ?
#
loop_
_entity_poly.entity_id
_entity_poly.type
_entity_poly.pdbx_seq_one_letter_code
_entity_poly.pdbx_strand_id
1 'polypeptide(L)'
;MSHLIATPEFQLNALVAGLALLLMTWGRVQRASHRMLFGGLTALLLMRYAIWRVVATMPPSDLGFETLFAWVFLAFELTAIVYTLMSIHMLVRRRDNHALADRGEAELRRLGAKVPAVDVFICTYNEELAVLEKTIIAAQAIDYPQVKVWVLDDTRRDWLRDYCERKGVHYARRPDNSHAKAGNLNNGLSISAGVTNAPYILVLDADFAPQRQIIYRMLGLFADRKVGLVQTPQFYYNADPIQHNLRATDSWVDEQRVFFDVLQPAKDAVDSAFCVGTSFIVRRDLITAAGGFPVGSVCEDIHTTYLLLRHGHVTRWLGERLSNGLSAESIIDYINQRSRWCLGTVQLALLPQGPLRGKGYSLSARMHFLHGLLHWLGKPFMALIMLAPALYWYAGVSVFHASPQAFAAYGLPPLVMFWAYSYWISERRCLPVFSEVSQLVAAMAVTSTLASAMLRPFGRPFKVTNKGLDRSKTVVHWKLVAMFGGLLVALQLGGASVALSGEALTPGDELNLVWTGIALLLCLAALMACVDLPRPEQEERFPWRARTRVRTAAGEGDARFVNIAADGALVEAKAPLKRLRVGQPLEVYVDTVGWLPARLARKSSAGAELRFDATSEAQREQLVSHVFTVPPSHVAVQVRPWRAASALLESAGFGAPGAGFMRLFLRLFLLVIATCVVLVVSGCNLTPPMKQPDLAVPTQWPAGTTAPSAEPVDWRSFVQDEELRGLIDTALKQNRDLRVYAAKAREARAVYAGTRASLFPQIGLSGHAQRAQTTPQGSLSPIGNVPTNGGVSNSFDVQAGVTSYELDFFGRQQSTAQQGGALAEAGDKDYAAARMNLVGEVSNAYLTLRADRALLALANANESGLSSNADMIGRAKAAGGAAQLDVYRAQSLLQNARVRQEEYRMRVAQDLQWLNVLVGQPVPPETGSTRPWPERSTAPVTAGLPSSLLQRRPDLLAAYARVEAANSGVGAAKAAMLPTISLTALAGGISGDLSSLLSSGNRSWAGVLGVSLPLFDWGRRSANITANEERLAAAMSSYEYAAQVAFRETANALIADDHLRPQLEAQQTRVQSLEKVASISRTRFRGGLEDYFSSQDAQRELYAEQQQLIELQLKQAVNLVNLYKALGGGWSSAQG
;
A
#
# COMPACT_ATOMS: atom_id res chain seq x y z
N MET A 1 -2.98 -11.71 15.01
CA MET A 1 -3.60 -10.39 14.76
C MET A 1 -2.66 -9.24 15.14
N SER A 2 -2.07 -9.23 16.35
CA SER A 2 -1.03 -8.28 16.76
C SER A 2 0.17 -8.18 15.80
N HIS A 3 0.70 -9.32 15.33
CA HIS A 3 1.77 -9.38 14.34
C HIS A 3 1.41 -8.75 12.99
N LEU A 4 0.14 -8.80 12.59
CA LEU A 4 -0.33 -8.31 11.30
C LEU A 4 -0.60 -6.79 11.35
N ILE A 5 -0.97 -6.28 12.53
CA ILE A 5 -1.15 -4.85 12.82
C ILE A 5 0.20 -4.11 12.92
N ALA A 6 1.24 -4.84 13.34
CA ALA A 6 2.60 -4.32 13.43
C ALA A 6 3.34 -4.30 12.09
N THR A 7 2.71 -4.60 10.95
CA THR A 7 3.41 -4.50 9.66
C THR A 7 3.27 -3.08 9.08
N PRO A 8 4.35 -2.50 8.49
CA PRO A 8 4.30 -1.17 7.90
C PRO A 8 3.22 -1.01 6.82
N GLU A 9 2.98 -2.08 6.06
CA GLU A 9 2.00 -2.13 4.98
C GLU A 9 0.57 -2.01 5.53
N PHE A 10 0.25 -2.71 6.62
CA PHE A 10 -1.07 -2.63 7.24
C PHE A 10 -1.36 -1.21 7.74
N GLN A 11 -0.37 -0.57 8.37
CA GLN A 11 -0.49 0.78 8.90
C GLN A 11 -0.68 1.83 7.80
N LEU A 12 0.07 1.72 6.70
CA LEU A 12 -0.13 2.56 5.51
C LEU A 12 -1.54 2.40 4.93
N ASN A 13 -2.00 1.17 4.77
CA ASN A 13 -3.34 0.90 4.23
C ASN A 13 -4.45 1.40 5.16
N ALA A 14 -4.28 1.24 6.48
CA ALA A 14 -5.20 1.77 7.48
C ALA A 14 -5.27 3.31 7.43
N LEU A 15 -4.12 3.98 7.30
CA LEU A 15 -4.04 5.43 7.14
C LEU A 15 -4.78 5.90 5.87
N VAL A 16 -4.53 5.25 4.74
CA VAL A 16 -5.16 5.59 3.45
C VAL A 16 -6.67 5.36 3.50
N ALA A 17 -7.12 4.25 4.10
CA ALA A 17 -8.54 3.99 4.32
C ALA A 17 -9.17 5.03 5.24
N GLY A 18 -8.48 5.43 6.33
CA GLY A 18 -8.92 6.50 7.23
C GLY A 18 -9.05 7.84 6.52
N LEU A 19 -8.08 8.21 5.69
CA LEU A 19 -8.10 9.44 4.88
C LEU A 19 -9.23 9.42 3.85
N ALA A 20 -9.43 8.29 3.16
CA ALA A 20 -10.53 8.11 2.21
C ALA A 20 -11.88 8.34 2.90
N LEU A 21 -12.10 7.72 4.07
CA LEU A 21 -13.32 7.87 4.87
C LEU A 21 -13.53 9.31 5.36
N LEU A 22 -12.47 9.97 5.83
CA LEU A 22 -12.53 11.36 6.26
C LEU A 22 -12.95 12.28 5.09
N LEU A 23 -12.33 12.10 3.92
CA LEU A 23 -12.68 12.88 2.73
C LEU A 23 -14.08 12.56 2.20
N MET A 24 -14.53 11.30 2.28
CA MET A 24 -15.89 10.92 1.90
C MET A 24 -16.96 11.52 2.83
N THR A 25 -16.66 11.68 4.12
CA THR A 25 -17.62 12.15 5.14
C THR A 25 -17.64 13.67 5.25
N TRP A 26 -16.49 14.33 5.26
CA TRP A 26 -16.37 15.78 5.42
C TRP A 26 -16.27 16.51 4.07
N GLY A 27 -15.83 15.82 3.03
CA GLY A 27 -15.68 16.38 1.69
C GLY A 27 -17.03 16.74 1.07
N ARG A 28 -17.16 17.97 0.58
CA ARG A 28 -18.35 18.40 -0.17
C ARG A 28 -18.07 18.37 -1.66
N VAL A 29 -18.74 17.46 -2.37
CA VAL A 29 -18.59 17.28 -3.84
C VAL A 29 -18.82 18.59 -4.60
N GLN A 30 -19.64 19.50 -4.08
CA GLN A 30 -19.92 20.79 -4.72
C GLN A 30 -18.73 21.76 -4.73
N ARG A 31 -17.77 21.62 -3.80
CA ARG A 31 -16.61 22.53 -3.68
C ARG A 31 -15.44 22.05 -4.55
N ALA A 32 -14.96 22.92 -5.44
CA ALA A 32 -13.83 22.60 -6.31
C ALA A 32 -12.54 22.27 -5.55
N SER A 33 -12.25 22.98 -4.45
CA SER A 33 -11.09 22.71 -3.60
C SER A 33 -11.11 21.30 -2.98
N HIS A 34 -12.28 20.81 -2.57
CA HIS A 34 -12.41 19.46 -2.03
C HIS A 34 -12.22 18.40 -3.12
N ARG A 35 -12.76 18.64 -4.34
CA ARG A 35 -12.54 17.76 -5.50
C ARG A 35 -11.07 17.72 -5.90
N MET A 36 -10.39 18.86 -5.89
CA MET A 36 -8.96 18.97 -6.18
C MET A 36 -8.11 18.24 -5.13
N LEU A 37 -8.43 18.38 -3.84
CA LEU A 37 -7.71 17.69 -2.76
C LEU A 37 -7.89 16.17 -2.85
N PHE A 38 -9.14 15.68 -2.88
CA PHE A 38 -9.41 14.25 -2.92
C PHE A 38 -8.89 13.63 -4.22
N GLY A 39 -9.23 14.25 -5.36
CA GLY A 39 -8.75 13.81 -6.66
C GLY A 39 -7.22 13.85 -6.77
N GLY A 40 -6.57 14.90 -6.28
CA GLY A 40 -5.11 15.05 -6.29
C GLY A 40 -4.40 13.96 -5.48
N LEU A 41 -4.92 13.61 -4.30
CA LEU A 41 -4.39 12.50 -3.49
C LEU A 41 -4.57 11.15 -4.19
N THR A 42 -5.75 10.90 -4.78
CA THR A 42 -5.99 9.69 -5.58
C THR A 42 -5.05 9.61 -6.77
N ALA A 43 -4.85 10.72 -7.50
CA ALA A 43 -3.93 10.81 -8.62
C ALA A 43 -2.47 10.55 -8.20
N LEU A 44 -2.03 11.10 -7.06
CA LEU A 44 -0.68 10.89 -6.53
C LEU A 44 -0.41 9.40 -6.24
N LEU A 45 -1.36 8.72 -5.59
CA LEU A 45 -1.24 7.29 -5.31
C LEU A 45 -1.28 6.44 -6.59
N LEU A 46 -2.11 6.80 -7.57
CA LEU A 46 -2.13 6.13 -8.88
C LEU A 46 -0.81 6.31 -9.64
N MET A 47 -0.22 7.50 -9.61
CA MET A 47 1.10 7.75 -10.23
C MET A 47 2.20 6.96 -9.53
N ARG A 48 2.20 6.92 -8.19
CA ARG A 48 3.13 6.08 -7.41
C ARG A 48 3.03 4.61 -7.81
N TYR A 49 1.81 4.10 -7.96
CA TYR A 49 1.56 2.74 -8.43
C TYR A 49 2.08 2.51 -9.84
N ALA A 50 1.78 3.41 -10.78
CA ALA A 50 2.27 3.29 -12.16
C ALA A 50 3.80 3.26 -12.25
N ILE A 51 4.49 4.10 -11.47
CA ILE A 51 5.97 4.10 -11.41
C ILE A 51 6.48 2.77 -10.83
N TRP A 52 5.90 2.31 -9.72
CA TRP A 52 6.28 1.03 -9.14
C TRP A 52 6.05 -0.14 -10.10
N ARG A 53 4.94 -0.15 -10.83
CA ARG A 53 4.65 -1.15 -11.87
C ARG A 53 5.75 -1.24 -12.91
N VAL A 54 6.15 -0.10 -13.46
CA VAL A 54 7.17 -0.03 -14.51
C VAL A 54 8.55 -0.41 -13.99
N VAL A 55 8.92 0.06 -12.79
CA VAL A 55 10.31 -0.05 -12.29
C VAL A 55 10.60 -1.37 -11.59
N ALA A 56 9.63 -1.94 -10.86
CA ALA A 56 9.91 -3.00 -9.89
C ALA A 56 9.19 -4.33 -10.18
N THR A 57 8.26 -4.38 -11.14
CA THR A 57 7.34 -5.53 -11.28
C THR A 57 7.39 -6.20 -12.65
N MET A 58 8.23 -5.67 -13.54
CA MET A 58 8.43 -6.20 -14.89
C MET A 58 9.40 -7.38 -14.88
N PRO A 59 9.17 -8.41 -15.71
CA PRO A 59 10.10 -9.52 -15.87
C PRO A 59 11.45 -9.06 -16.44
N PRO A 60 12.52 -9.87 -16.28
CA PRO A 60 13.81 -9.66 -16.95
C PRO A 60 13.63 -9.52 -18.47
N SER A 61 14.54 -8.80 -19.14
CA SER A 61 14.42 -8.43 -20.56
C SER A 61 14.69 -9.59 -21.55
N ASP A 62 13.95 -10.69 -21.44
CA ASP A 62 13.90 -11.74 -22.45
C ASP A 62 12.77 -11.46 -23.47
N LEU A 63 12.86 -12.02 -24.68
CA LEU A 63 11.84 -11.87 -25.72
C LEU A 63 10.78 -12.99 -25.65
N GLY A 64 10.54 -13.53 -24.45
CA GLY A 64 9.60 -14.62 -24.21
C GLY A 64 8.13 -14.19 -24.30
N PHE A 65 7.24 -15.19 -24.38
CA PHE A 65 5.79 -14.97 -24.36
C PHE A 65 5.33 -14.26 -23.07
N GLU A 66 5.91 -14.63 -21.93
CA GLU A 66 5.62 -13.99 -20.63
C GLU A 66 5.92 -12.49 -20.67
N THR A 67 7.12 -12.11 -21.11
CA THR A 67 7.53 -10.70 -21.22
C THR A 67 6.64 -9.92 -22.18
N LEU A 68 6.30 -10.49 -23.36
CA LEU A 68 5.37 -9.85 -24.29
C LEU A 68 3.98 -9.63 -23.66
N PHE A 69 3.45 -10.65 -22.98
CA PHE A 69 2.14 -10.56 -22.34
C PHE A 69 2.13 -9.53 -21.20
N ALA A 70 3.18 -9.49 -20.37
CA ALA A 70 3.33 -8.49 -19.31
C ALA A 70 3.38 -7.06 -19.86
N TRP A 71 4.09 -6.81 -20.97
CA TRP A 71 4.11 -5.49 -21.62
C TRP A 71 2.77 -5.08 -22.21
N VAL A 72 2.05 -6.01 -22.86
CA VAL A 72 0.70 -5.75 -23.39
C VAL A 72 -0.27 -5.44 -22.25
N PHE A 73 -0.20 -6.21 -21.16
CA PHE A 73 -1.00 -5.98 -19.95
C PHE A 73 -0.73 -4.58 -19.38
N LEU A 74 0.55 -4.23 -19.21
CA LEU A 74 0.97 -2.92 -18.70
C LEU A 74 0.49 -1.77 -19.61
N ALA A 75 0.55 -1.91 -20.93
CA ALA A 75 0.12 -0.87 -21.86
C ALA A 75 -1.39 -0.54 -21.71
N PHE A 76 -2.23 -1.56 -21.58
CA PHE A 76 -3.66 -1.38 -21.35
C PHE A 76 -3.97 -0.89 -19.92
N GLU A 77 -3.20 -1.34 -18.93
CA GLU A 77 -3.28 -0.84 -17.55
C GLU A 77 -2.96 0.66 -17.49
N LEU A 78 -1.86 1.10 -18.11
CA LEU A 78 -1.46 2.51 -18.18
C LEU A 78 -2.50 3.35 -18.94
N THR A 79 -3.14 2.80 -19.97
CA THR A 79 -4.25 3.47 -20.68
C THR A 79 -5.42 3.76 -19.73
N ALA A 80 -5.80 2.78 -18.89
CA ALA A 80 -6.85 2.96 -17.89
C ALA A 80 -6.45 3.96 -16.78
N ILE A 81 -5.18 3.96 -16.36
CA ILE A 81 -4.65 4.94 -15.40
C ILE A 81 -4.69 6.35 -15.99
N VAL A 82 -4.24 6.55 -17.23
CA VAL A 82 -4.28 7.85 -17.91
C VAL A 82 -5.72 8.35 -18.06
N TYR A 83 -6.65 7.48 -18.45
CA TYR A 83 -8.09 7.81 -18.47
C TYR A 83 -8.58 8.29 -17.10
N THR A 84 -8.18 7.62 -16.03
CA THR A 84 -8.57 7.96 -14.65
C THR A 84 -7.98 9.29 -14.20
N LEU A 85 -6.70 9.54 -14.48
CA LEU A 85 -6.03 10.81 -14.19
C LEU A 85 -6.68 11.98 -14.94
N MET A 86 -7.03 11.79 -16.22
CA MET A 86 -7.78 12.78 -16.99
C MET A 86 -9.18 13.01 -16.40
N SER A 87 -9.86 11.95 -15.98
CA SER A 87 -11.17 12.05 -15.32
C SER A 87 -11.08 12.89 -14.04
N ILE A 88 -10.08 12.63 -13.19
CA ILE A 88 -9.84 13.40 -11.96
C ILE A 88 -9.65 14.89 -12.28
N HIS A 89 -8.83 15.22 -13.27
CA HIS A 89 -8.57 16.59 -13.68
C HIS A 89 -9.85 17.28 -14.19
N MET A 90 -10.60 16.62 -15.08
CA MET A 90 -11.82 17.17 -15.67
C MET A 90 -12.90 17.40 -14.61
N LEU A 91 -13.04 16.49 -13.65
CA LEU A 91 -14.04 16.57 -12.58
C LEU A 91 -13.74 17.64 -11.51
N VAL A 92 -12.57 18.31 -11.57
CA VAL A 92 -12.29 19.47 -10.70
C VAL A 92 -13.30 20.59 -10.96
N ARG A 93 -13.74 20.79 -12.21
CA ARG A 93 -14.69 21.83 -12.58
C ARG A 93 -16.04 21.21 -12.96
N ARG A 94 -17.13 21.88 -12.58
CA ARG A 94 -18.50 21.56 -13.00
C ARG A 94 -19.26 22.86 -13.21
N ARG A 95 -20.15 22.90 -14.21
CA ARG A 95 -21.09 23.99 -14.42
C ARG A 95 -22.49 23.54 -14.06
N ASP A 96 -23.23 24.45 -13.46
CA ASP A 96 -24.63 24.27 -13.11
C ASP A 96 -25.44 25.40 -13.76
N ASN A 97 -26.34 25.03 -14.68
CA ASN A 97 -27.14 25.98 -15.47
C ASN A 97 -28.58 26.12 -14.96
N HIS A 98 -28.98 25.48 -13.85
CA HIS A 98 -30.38 25.57 -13.35
C HIS A 98 -30.79 27.03 -13.09
N ALA A 99 -29.93 27.83 -12.45
CA ALA A 99 -30.21 29.24 -12.19
C ALA A 99 -30.26 30.13 -13.45
N LEU A 100 -29.68 29.68 -14.57
CA LEU A 100 -29.83 30.34 -15.87
C LEU A 100 -31.15 29.91 -16.53
N ALA A 101 -31.50 28.63 -16.44
CA ALA A 101 -32.80 28.12 -16.89
C ALA A 101 -33.97 28.79 -16.16
N ASP A 102 -33.89 28.97 -14.83
CA ASP A 102 -34.92 29.65 -14.02
C ASP A 102 -35.16 31.09 -14.49
N ARG A 103 -34.07 31.84 -14.73
CA ARG A 103 -34.15 33.22 -15.21
C ARG A 103 -34.70 33.29 -16.63
N GLY A 104 -34.22 32.41 -17.50
CA GLY A 104 -34.67 32.36 -18.89
C GLY A 104 -36.13 31.92 -19.04
N GLU A 105 -36.59 30.96 -18.24
CA GLU A 105 -38.01 30.60 -18.18
C GLU A 105 -38.86 31.79 -17.72
N ALA A 106 -38.46 32.48 -16.65
CA ALA A 106 -39.18 33.64 -16.15
C ALA A 106 -39.26 34.76 -17.21
N GLU A 107 -38.18 35.00 -17.96
CA GLU A 107 -38.14 35.99 -19.04
C GLU A 107 -39.04 35.58 -20.22
N LEU A 108 -38.94 34.33 -20.68
CA LEU A 108 -39.77 33.81 -21.78
C LEU A 108 -41.25 33.82 -21.41
N ARG A 109 -41.61 33.44 -20.17
CA ARG A 109 -43.00 33.52 -19.71
C ARG A 109 -43.52 34.97 -19.65
N ARG A 110 -42.67 35.96 -19.35
CA ARG A 110 -43.03 37.39 -19.41
C ARG A 110 -43.31 37.88 -20.84
N LEU A 111 -42.66 37.30 -21.85
CA LEU A 111 -42.89 37.63 -23.26
C LEU A 111 -44.24 37.10 -23.78
N GLY A 112 -44.83 36.11 -23.11
CA GLY A 112 -46.13 35.53 -23.48
C GLY A 112 -46.11 35.00 -24.92
N ALA A 113 -47.00 35.49 -25.78
CA ALA A 113 -47.07 35.07 -27.17
C ALA A 113 -45.89 35.53 -28.05
N LYS A 114 -45.03 36.45 -27.58
CA LYS A 114 -43.89 37.01 -28.34
C LYS A 114 -42.62 36.14 -28.29
N VAL A 115 -42.68 34.98 -27.65
CA VAL A 115 -41.56 34.04 -27.58
C VAL A 115 -41.19 33.48 -28.97
N PRO A 116 -39.92 33.11 -29.23
CA PRO A 116 -39.52 32.61 -30.54
C PRO A 116 -40.16 31.24 -30.84
N ALA A 117 -40.47 31.00 -32.11
CA ALA A 117 -41.01 29.71 -32.55
C ALA A 117 -40.01 28.56 -32.39
N VAL A 118 -40.53 27.36 -32.15
CA VAL A 118 -39.73 26.12 -32.03
C VAL A 118 -40.39 24.99 -32.83
N ASP A 119 -39.62 24.34 -33.69
CA ASP A 119 -40.01 23.09 -34.32
C ASP A 119 -39.57 21.89 -33.47
N VAL A 120 -40.43 20.90 -33.29
CA VAL A 120 -40.13 19.65 -32.57
C VAL A 120 -40.03 18.52 -33.59
N PHE A 121 -38.85 17.93 -33.76
CA PHE A 121 -38.59 16.82 -34.67
C PHE A 121 -38.58 15.50 -33.92
N ILE A 122 -39.49 14.59 -34.25
CA ILE A 122 -39.57 13.22 -33.73
C ILE A 122 -39.08 12.28 -34.82
N CYS A 123 -37.88 11.71 -34.65
CA CYS A 123 -37.28 10.80 -35.64
C CYS A 123 -37.72 9.35 -35.40
N THR A 124 -38.16 8.66 -36.45
CA THR A 124 -38.61 7.26 -36.35
C THR A 124 -38.21 6.41 -37.56
N TYR A 125 -38.00 5.12 -37.29
CA TYR A 125 -37.64 4.11 -38.28
C TYR A 125 -38.60 2.91 -38.24
N ASN A 126 -38.60 2.13 -37.15
CA ASN A 126 -39.38 0.89 -37.02
C ASN A 126 -40.29 0.86 -35.77
N GLU A 127 -40.38 1.95 -35.02
CA GLU A 127 -41.17 2.00 -33.79
C GLU A 127 -42.67 1.85 -34.05
N GLU A 128 -43.34 1.06 -33.21
CA GLU A 128 -44.79 0.84 -33.29
C GLU A 128 -45.59 2.03 -32.74
N LEU A 129 -46.90 2.05 -33.06
CA LEU A 129 -47.81 3.10 -32.59
C LEU A 129 -47.78 3.26 -31.07
N ALA A 130 -47.74 2.16 -30.30
CA ALA A 130 -47.73 2.20 -28.83
C ALA A 130 -46.52 2.94 -28.23
N VAL A 131 -45.41 3.03 -28.96
CA VAL A 131 -44.22 3.81 -28.56
C VAL A 131 -44.34 5.25 -29.06
N LEU A 132 -44.63 5.43 -30.35
CA LEU A 132 -44.70 6.74 -31.00
C LEU A 132 -45.78 7.64 -30.41
N GLU A 133 -46.93 7.07 -30.08
CA GLU A 133 -48.06 7.79 -29.51
C GLU A 133 -47.70 8.52 -28.23
N LYS A 134 -46.92 7.89 -27.34
CA LYS A 134 -46.47 8.48 -26.07
C LYS A 134 -45.67 9.75 -26.32
N THR A 135 -44.75 9.69 -27.28
CA THR A 135 -43.90 10.82 -27.66
C THR A 135 -44.67 11.93 -28.37
N ILE A 136 -45.55 11.57 -29.32
CA ILE A 136 -46.36 12.55 -30.06
C ILE A 136 -47.30 13.30 -29.12
N ILE A 137 -48.08 12.60 -28.29
CA ILE A 137 -49.02 13.22 -27.34
C ILE A 137 -48.28 14.08 -26.32
N ALA A 138 -47.16 13.59 -25.77
CA ALA A 138 -46.36 14.38 -24.84
C ALA A 138 -45.75 15.64 -25.50
N ALA A 139 -45.34 15.57 -26.77
CA ALA A 139 -44.88 16.72 -27.54
C ALA A 139 -45.99 17.75 -27.81
N GLN A 140 -47.22 17.30 -28.04
CA GLN A 140 -48.39 18.21 -28.17
C GLN A 140 -48.77 18.87 -26.85
N ALA A 141 -48.47 18.22 -25.71
CA ALA A 141 -48.73 18.74 -24.38
C ALA A 141 -47.64 19.70 -23.86
N ILE A 142 -46.66 20.08 -24.68
CA ILE A 142 -45.65 21.07 -24.33
C ILE A 142 -46.33 22.41 -24.05
N ASP A 143 -46.10 22.96 -22.84
CA ASP A 143 -46.56 24.28 -22.41
C ASP A 143 -45.68 25.35 -23.07
N TYR A 144 -45.95 25.66 -24.35
CA TYR A 144 -45.24 26.71 -25.07
C TYR A 144 -46.08 27.28 -26.23
N PRO A 145 -46.29 28.62 -26.32
CA PRO A 145 -47.23 29.22 -27.30
C PRO A 145 -46.90 29.00 -28.77
N GLN A 146 -45.62 28.94 -29.15
CA GLN A 146 -45.17 28.85 -30.55
C GLN A 146 -44.43 27.55 -30.83
N VAL A 147 -45.12 26.41 -30.70
CA VAL A 147 -44.55 25.07 -30.95
C VAL A 147 -45.22 24.38 -32.14
N LYS A 148 -44.43 23.70 -32.98
CA LYS A 148 -44.90 22.90 -34.11
C LYS A 148 -44.25 21.53 -34.11
N VAL A 149 -45.05 20.46 -34.07
CA VAL A 149 -44.56 19.08 -33.98
C VAL A 149 -44.47 18.44 -35.38
N TRP A 150 -43.33 17.81 -35.65
CA TRP A 150 -42.99 17.14 -36.90
C TRP A 150 -42.57 15.69 -36.62
N VAL A 151 -43.20 14.73 -37.27
CA VAL A 151 -42.81 13.32 -37.26
C VAL A 151 -42.04 13.03 -38.54
N LEU A 152 -40.75 12.68 -38.40
CA LEU A 152 -39.82 12.41 -39.48
C LEU A 152 -39.67 10.89 -39.67
N ASP A 153 -40.23 10.34 -40.74
CA ASP A 153 -40.34 8.89 -40.96
C ASP A 153 -39.46 8.37 -42.10
N ASP A 154 -38.49 7.51 -41.74
CA ASP A 154 -37.54 6.88 -42.68
C ASP A 154 -38.12 5.66 -43.43
N THR A 155 -39.21 5.06 -42.97
CA THR A 155 -39.77 3.83 -43.58
C THR A 155 -41.06 4.06 -44.37
N ARG A 156 -41.52 5.32 -44.48
CA ARG A 156 -42.64 5.73 -45.35
C ARG A 156 -43.95 4.99 -45.02
N ARG A 157 -44.32 4.95 -43.75
CA ARG A 157 -45.49 4.23 -43.22
C ARG A 157 -46.77 5.06 -43.39
N ASP A 158 -47.68 4.62 -44.26
CA ASP A 158 -48.96 5.30 -44.53
C ASP A 158 -49.83 5.44 -43.27
N TRP A 159 -49.91 4.39 -42.44
CA TRP A 159 -50.69 4.43 -41.20
C TRP A 159 -50.21 5.53 -40.25
N LEU A 160 -48.90 5.86 -40.27
CA LEU A 160 -48.32 6.87 -39.41
C LEU A 160 -48.63 8.27 -39.93
N ARG A 161 -48.62 8.48 -41.26
CA ARG A 161 -49.09 9.72 -41.89
C ARG A 161 -50.54 10.00 -41.48
N ASP A 162 -51.41 9.00 -41.63
CA ASP A 162 -52.83 9.16 -41.33
C ASP A 162 -53.07 9.41 -39.83
N TYR A 163 -52.27 8.79 -38.95
CA TYR A 163 -52.30 9.09 -37.52
C TYR A 163 -51.85 10.53 -37.21
N CYS A 164 -50.77 10.98 -37.84
CA CYS A 164 -50.26 12.35 -37.69
C CYS A 164 -51.29 13.40 -38.13
N GLU A 165 -51.97 13.15 -39.25
CA GLU A 165 -53.04 14.02 -39.76
C GLU A 165 -54.21 14.11 -38.76
N ARG A 166 -54.67 12.97 -38.21
CA ARG A 166 -55.73 12.96 -37.18
C ARG A 166 -55.33 13.72 -35.92
N LYS A 167 -54.06 13.66 -35.52
CA LYS A 167 -53.55 14.40 -34.36
C LYS A 167 -53.22 15.87 -34.66
N GLY A 168 -53.25 16.30 -35.92
CA GLY A 168 -52.88 17.65 -36.32
C GLY A 168 -51.38 17.95 -36.16
N VAL A 169 -50.51 16.94 -36.33
CA VAL A 169 -49.05 17.10 -36.34
C VAL A 169 -48.50 16.93 -37.75
N HIS A 170 -47.39 17.61 -38.07
CA HIS A 170 -46.80 17.55 -39.40
C HIS A 170 -46.08 16.21 -39.62
N TYR A 171 -46.21 15.64 -40.82
CA TYR A 171 -45.53 14.41 -41.21
C TYR A 171 -44.55 14.70 -42.35
N ALA A 172 -43.32 14.21 -42.24
CA ALA A 172 -42.31 14.31 -43.27
C ALA A 172 -41.68 12.94 -43.57
N ARG A 173 -41.51 12.64 -44.85
CA ARG A 173 -40.83 11.45 -45.36
C ARG A 173 -39.82 11.83 -46.43
N ARG A 174 -38.90 10.92 -46.76
CA ARG A 174 -37.87 11.12 -47.79
C ARG A 174 -37.74 9.93 -48.76
N PRO A 175 -37.18 10.15 -49.97
CA PRO A 175 -37.12 9.11 -51.01
C PRO A 175 -36.10 8.00 -50.73
N ASP A 176 -35.00 8.29 -50.02
CA ASP A 176 -33.97 7.31 -49.67
C ASP A 176 -33.74 7.24 -48.14
N ASN A 177 -33.00 6.22 -47.70
CA ASN A 177 -32.63 6.04 -46.29
C ASN A 177 -31.14 6.32 -46.07
N SER A 178 -30.54 7.20 -46.88
CA SER A 178 -29.12 7.54 -46.82
C SER A 178 -28.77 8.16 -45.46
N HIS A 179 -27.62 7.84 -44.91
CA HIS A 179 -27.12 8.44 -43.66
C HIS A 179 -28.04 8.34 -42.43
N ALA A 180 -28.97 7.37 -42.40
CA ALA A 180 -29.85 7.07 -41.28
C ALA A 180 -30.49 8.34 -40.67
N LYS A 181 -30.49 8.45 -39.33
CA LYS A 181 -31.12 9.56 -38.59
C LYS A 181 -30.62 10.95 -39.00
N ALA A 182 -29.32 11.12 -39.25
CA ALA A 182 -28.77 12.41 -39.71
C ALA A 182 -29.39 12.87 -41.03
N GLY A 183 -29.55 11.94 -41.97
CA GLY A 183 -30.21 12.23 -43.24
C GLY A 183 -31.70 12.57 -43.08
N ASN A 184 -32.39 11.88 -42.16
CA ASN A 184 -33.79 12.18 -41.83
C ASN A 184 -33.95 13.58 -41.20
N LEU A 185 -33.06 13.94 -40.27
CA LEU A 185 -33.00 15.28 -39.68
C LEU A 185 -32.74 16.37 -40.72
N ASN A 186 -31.84 16.14 -41.67
CA ASN A 186 -31.57 17.09 -42.76
C ASN A 186 -32.76 17.26 -43.70
N ASN A 187 -33.49 16.18 -43.99
CA ASN A 187 -34.75 16.27 -44.74
C ASN A 187 -35.79 17.10 -43.98
N GLY A 188 -35.97 16.84 -42.68
CA GLY A 188 -36.85 17.64 -41.81
C GLY A 188 -36.43 19.11 -41.73
N LEU A 189 -35.13 19.38 -41.65
CA LEU A 189 -34.55 20.72 -41.65
C LEU A 189 -34.93 21.49 -42.93
N SER A 190 -34.82 20.83 -44.09
CA SER A 190 -35.19 21.41 -45.39
C SER A 190 -36.69 21.67 -45.52
N ILE A 191 -37.54 20.70 -45.14
CA ILE A 191 -39.00 20.82 -45.29
C ILE A 191 -39.56 21.89 -44.35
N SER A 192 -39.21 21.83 -43.06
CA SER A 192 -39.68 22.80 -42.07
C SER A 192 -39.24 24.23 -42.37
N ALA A 193 -38.09 24.44 -43.03
CA ALA A 193 -37.64 25.77 -43.44
C ALA A 193 -38.61 26.46 -44.42
N GLY A 194 -39.33 25.69 -45.25
CA GLY A 194 -40.35 26.22 -46.17
C GLY A 194 -41.74 26.40 -45.56
N VAL A 195 -41.98 25.88 -44.36
CA VAL A 195 -43.32 25.85 -43.74
C VAL A 195 -43.39 26.72 -42.48
N THR A 196 -42.51 26.46 -41.51
CA THR A 196 -42.50 27.13 -40.20
C THR A 196 -41.28 28.04 -40.03
N ASN A 197 -40.13 27.61 -40.57
CA ASN A 197 -38.83 28.28 -40.46
C ASN A 197 -38.48 28.70 -39.01
N ALA A 198 -38.81 27.86 -38.03
CA ALA A 198 -38.60 28.22 -36.63
C ALA A 198 -37.10 28.38 -36.32
N PRO A 199 -36.67 29.43 -35.60
CA PRO A 199 -35.24 29.66 -35.30
C PRO A 199 -34.58 28.57 -34.46
N TYR A 200 -35.37 27.76 -33.75
CA TYR A 200 -34.91 26.67 -32.89
C TYR A 200 -35.60 25.35 -33.23
N ILE A 201 -34.86 24.26 -33.07
CA ILE A 201 -35.33 22.90 -33.35
C ILE A 201 -35.06 22.03 -32.13
N LEU A 202 -36.12 21.50 -31.51
CA LEU A 202 -36.05 20.46 -30.49
C LEU A 202 -36.05 19.09 -31.19
N VAL A 203 -35.02 18.27 -30.96
CA VAL A 203 -34.93 16.92 -31.53
C VAL A 203 -35.24 15.87 -30.47
N LEU A 204 -36.14 14.94 -30.80
CA LEU A 204 -36.57 13.82 -29.98
C LEU A 204 -36.48 12.51 -30.76
N ASP A 205 -36.07 11.45 -30.09
CA ASP A 205 -36.25 10.08 -30.57
C ASP A 205 -37.71 9.63 -30.39
N ALA A 206 -38.14 8.67 -31.23
CA ALA A 206 -39.50 8.12 -31.22
C ALA A 206 -39.99 7.61 -29.86
N ASP A 207 -39.08 7.19 -28.99
CA ASP A 207 -39.35 6.65 -27.65
C ASP A 207 -39.11 7.63 -26.51
N PHE A 208 -38.87 8.91 -26.79
CA PHE A 208 -38.61 9.94 -25.78
C PHE A 208 -39.77 10.93 -25.65
N ALA A 209 -40.59 10.75 -24.62
CA ALA A 209 -41.68 11.66 -24.27
C ALA A 209 -41.16 12.91 -23.53
N PRO A 210 -41.37 14.13 -24.04
CA PRO A 210 -40.92 15.36 -23.37
C PRO A 210 -41.84 15.77 -22.21
N GLN A 211 -41.29 16.52 -21.25
CA GLN A 211 -42.07 17.20 -20.22
C GLN A 211 -42.62 18.52 -20.71
N ARG A 212 -43.71 18.98 -20.08
CA ARG A 212 -44.46 20.17 -20.52
C ARG A 212 -43.59 21.42 -20.63
N GLN A 213 -42.68 21.62 -19.69
CA GLN A 213 -41.84 22.80 -19.57
C GLN A 213 -40.52 22.73 -20.36
N ILE A 214 -40.24 21.65 -21.11
CA ILE A 214 -38.92 21.40 -21.73
C ILE A 214 -38.37 22.60 -22.50
N ILE A 215 -39.20 23.27 -23.32
CA ILE A 215 -38.78 24.40 -24.16
C ILE A 215 -38.44 25.61 -23.29
N TYR A 216 -39.30 25.99 -22.35
CA TYR A 216 -39.05 27.13 -21.47
C TYR A 216 -37.74 26.99 -20.69
N ARG A 217 -37.45 25.79 -20.18
CA ARG A 217 -36.24 25.50 -19.41
C ARG A 217 -34.98 25.59 -20.27
N MET A 218 -34.99 25.01 -21.46
CA MET A 218 -33.81 24.93 -22.32
C MET A 218 -33.52 26.23 -23.08
N LEU A 219 -34.56 26.90 -23.56
CA LEU A 219 -34.43 28.02 -24.48
C LEU A 219 -33.77 29.25 -23.83
N GLY A 220 -33.93 29.40 -22.50
CA GLY A 220 -33.28 30.43 -21.71
C GLY A 220 -31.75 30.47 -21.83
N LEU A 221 -31.11 29.34 -22.11
CA LEU A 221 -29.65 29.26 -22.24
C LEU A 221 -29.13 29.85 -23.55
N PHE A 222 -30.00 30.10 -24.54
CA PHE A 222 -29.63 30.73 -25.81
C PHE A 222 -29.53 32.26 -25.74
N ALA A 223 -29.73 32.86 -24.56
CA ALA A 223 -29.43 34.28 -24.34
C ALA A 223 -27.96 34.61 -24.67
N ASP A 224 -27.04 33.67 -24.46
CA ASP A 224 -25.67 33.74 -24.97
C ASP A 224 -25.65 33.34 -26.46
N ARG A 225 -25.35 34.31 -27.33
CA ARG A 225 -25.31 34.12 -28.79
C ARG A 225 -24.28 33.08 -29.25
N LYS A 226 -23.30 32.71 -28.42
CA LYS A 226 -22.34 31.64 -28.74
C LYS A 226 -22.96 30.25 -28.64
N VAL A 227 -24.03 30.08 -27.88
CA VAL A 227 -24.67 28.78 -27.65
C VAL A 227 -25.37 28.35 -28.93
N GLY A 228 -24.90 27.23 -29.49
CA GLY A 228 -25.49 26.62 -30.68
C GLY A 228 -26.41 25.46 -30.38
N LEU A 229 -26.22 24.79 -29.24
CA LEU A 229 -27.00 23.62 -28.84
C LEU A 229 -27.10 23.53 -27.31
N VAL A 230 -28.28 23.18 -26.81
CA VAL A 230 -28.55 22.88 -25.39
C VAL A 230 -29.05 21.44 -25.29
N GLN A 231 -28.38 20.62 -24.48
CA GLN A 231 -28.67 19.20 -24.28
C GLN A 231 -29.18 18.95 -22.85
N THR A 232 -30.18 18.08 -22.70
CA THR A 232 -30.64 17.57 -21.40
C THR A 232 -30.33 16.07 -21.21
N PRO A 233 -30.32 15.54 -19.98
CA PRO A 233 -30.19 14.11 -19.72
C PRO A 233 -31.21 13.23 -20.44
N GLN A 234 -30.74 12.08 -20.91
CA GLN A 234 -31.61 10.96 -21.26
C GLN A 234 -31.99 10.23 -19.97
N PHE A 235 -33.24 10.36 -19.58
CA PHE A 235 -33.75 9.66 -18.41
C PHE A 235 -34.62 8.50 -18.87
N TYR A 236 -34.28 7.28 -18.47
CA TYR A 236 -35.04 6.08 -18.83
C TYR A 236 -36.05 5.72 -17.74
N TYR A 237 -37.27 5.38 -18.13
CA TYR A 237 -38.29 4.95 -17.18
C TYR A 237 -38.34 3.43 -17.00
N ASN A 238 -37.65 2.61 -17.77
CA ASN A 238 -37.51 1.17 -17.50
C ASN A 238 -36.09 0.85 -17.02
N ALA A 239 -35.96 -0.23 -16.24
CA ALA A 239 -34.65 -0.74 -15.82
C ALA A 239 -33.87 -1.27 -17.03
N ASP A 240 -32.56 -1.02 -17.05
CA ASP A 240 -31.67 -1.63 -18.02
C ASP A 240 -31.60 -3.17 -17.81
N PRO A 241 -31.18 -3.95 -18.80
CA PRO A 241 -31.29 -5.40 -18.73
C PRO A 241 -30.38 -5.99 -17.65
N ILE A 242 -29.23 -5.37 -17.35
CA ILE A 242 -28.34 -5.84 -16.28
C ILE A 242 -28.96 -5.60 -14.91
N GLN A 243 -29.51 -4.41 -14.68
CA GLN A 243 -30.25 -4.08 -13.45
C GLN A 243 -31.42 -5.04 -13.23
N HIS A 244 -32.18 -5.32 -14.30
CA HIS A 244 -33.35 -6.19 -14.23
C HIS A 244 -32.95 -7.65 -13.94
N ASN A 245 -31.97 -8.19 -14.68
CA ASN A 245 -31.53 -9.58 -14.56
C ASN A 245 -30.88 -9.86 -13.19
N LEU A 246 -30.19 -8.87 -12.61
CA LEU A 246 -29.63 -8.95 -11.25
C LEU A 246 -30.61 -8.54 -10.13
N ARG A 247 -31.88 -8.28 -10.45
CA ARG A 247 -32.94 -7.86 -9.50
C ARG A 247 -32.57 -6.60 -8.69
N ALA A 248 -31.79 -5.69 -9.27
CA ALA A 248 -31.22 -4.52 -8.60
C ALA A 248 -31.86 -3.17 -8.99
N THR A 249 -33.02 -3.18 -9.65
CA THR A 249 -33.70 -1.98 -10.20
C THR A 249 -33.90 -0.84 -9.19
N ASP A 250 -34.28 -1.14 -7.95
CA ASP A 250 -34.59 -0.13 -6.92
C ASP A 250 -33.38 0.23 -6.03
N SER A 251 -32.23 -0.39 -6.29
CA SER A 251 -31.06 -0.37 -5.41
C SER A 251 -29.74 0.02 -6.08
N TRP A 252 -29.66 -0.08 -7.41
CA TRP A 252 -28.48 0.29 -8.18
C TRP A 252 -28.85 1.27 -9.30
N VAL A 253 -28.00 2.27 -9.53
CA VAL A 253 -28.19 3.33 -10.53
C VAL A 253 -27.58 2.87 -11.86
N ASP A 254 -28.24 3.18 -12.98
CA ASP A 254 -27.76 2.77 -14.30
C ASP A 254 -26.43 3.47 -14.62
N GLU A 255 -25.54 2.77 -15.32
CA GLU A 255 -24.17 3.24 -15.60
C GLU A 255 -24.13 4.57 -16.37
N GLN A 256 -25.12 4.82 -17.23
CA GLN A 256 -25.19 6.02 -18.05
C GLN A 256 -25.42 7.29 -17.20
N ARG A 257 -25.96 7.18 -15.97
CA ARG A 257 -26.13 8.35 -15.08
C ARG A 257 -24.85 8.95 -14.61
N VAL A 258 -23.76 8.17 -14.51
CA VAL A 258 -22.45 8.75 -14.20
C VAL A 258 -22.02 9.66 -15.34
N PHE A 259 -22.28 9.28 -16.58
CA PHE A 259 -22.01 10.14 -17.73
C PHE A 259 -22.86 11.41 -17.72
N PHE A 260 -24.18 11.30 -17.52
CA PHE A 260 -25.08 12.47 -17.55
C PHE A 260 -24.99 13.38 -16.32
N ASP A 261 -24.95 12.82 -15.11
CA ASP A 261 -25.03 13.62 -13.88
C ASP A 261 -23.65 14.13 -13.43
N VAL A 262 -22.55 13.53 -13.89
CA VAL A 262 -21.19 13.79 -13.38
C VAL A 262 -20.26 14.28 -14.49
N LEU A 263 -20.14 13.54 -15.60
CA LEU A 263 -19.20 13.89 -16.68
C LEU A 263 -19.69 15.05 -17.55
N GLN A 264 -20.97 15.11 -17.91
CA GLN A 264 -21.51 16.18 -18.75
C GLN A 264 -21.41 17.58 -18.11
N PRO A 265 -21.73 17.79 -16.82
CA PRO A 265 -21.48 19.07 -16.15
C PRO A 265 -20.01 19.49 -16.15
N ALA A 266 -19.08 18.52 -16.10
CA ALA A 266 -17.65 18.79 -16.19
C ALA A 266 -17.22 19.15 -17.61
N LYS A 267 -17.82 18.52 -18.63
CA LYS A 267 -17.61 18.88 -20.04
C LYS A 267 -18.20 20.26 -20.38
N ASP A 268 -19.35 20.60 -19.82
CA ASP A 268 -19.97 21.93 -20.00
C ASP A 268 -19.16 23.04 -19.31
N ALA A 269 -18.43 22.74 -18.23
CA ALA A 269 -17.55 23.70 -17.56
C ALA A 269 -16.40 24.22 -18.45
N VAL A 270 -16.15 23.57 -19.59
CA VAL A 270 -15.19 23.98 -20.62
C VAL A 270 -15.85 24.15 -21.99
N ASP A 271 -17.16 24.39 -22.00
CA ASP A 271 -17.95 24.73 -23.19
C ASP A 271 -18.04 23.60 -24.25
N SER A 272 -17.89 22.33 -23.84
CA SER A 272 -17.86 21.17 -24.74
C SER A 272 -18.84 20.06 -24.35
N ALA A 273 -20.05 20.39 -23.91
CA ALA A 273 -21.09 19.41 -23.57
C ALA A 273 -21.44 18.54 -24.79
N PHE A 274 -21.55 17.22 -24.63
CA PHE A 274 -21.85 16.36 -25.78
C PHE A 274 -23.35 16.30 -26.03
N CYS A 275 -23.73 16.47 -27.29
CA CYS A 275 -25.03 16.08 -27.80
C CYS A 275 -25.09 14.55 -27.83
N VAL A 276 -26.18 13.99 -27.29
CA VAL A 276 -26.37 12.53 -27.15
C VAL A 276 -27.55 12.03 -27.98
N GLY A 277 -28.02 12.84 -28.93
CA GLY A 277 -28.89 12.41 -30.01
C GLY A 277 -30.39 12.64 -29.80
N THR A 278 -30.86 12.89 -28.59
CA THR A 278 -32.28 13.22 -28.32
C THR A 278 -32.37 14.22 -27.17
N SER A 279 -33.50 14.90 -27.04
CA SER A 279 -33.78 15.90 -26.00
C SER A 279 -32.78 17.05 -26.01
N PHE A 280 -32.50 17.57 -27.20
CA PHE A 280 -31.66 18.75 -27.39
C PHE A 280 -32.35 19.79 -28.26
N ILE A 281 -32.10 21.06 -27.97
CA ILE A 281 -32.48 22.18 -28.84
C ILE A 281 -31.23 22.64 -29.58
N VAL A 282 -31.33 22.86 -30.88
CA VAL A 282 -30.28 23.42 -31.73
C VAL A 282 -30.79 24.67 -32.46
N ARG A 283 -29.88 25.63 -32.67
CA ARG A 283 -30.16 26.81 -33.49
C ARG A 283 -30.16 26.48 -34.98
N ARG A 284 -31.26 26.78 -35.66
CA ARG A 284 -31.45 26.52 -37.09
C ARG A 284 -30.40 27.24 -37.94
N ASP A 285 -30.19 28.53 -37.69
CA ASP A 285 -29.24 29.35 -38.45
C ASP A 285 -27.82 28.80 -38.39
N LEU A 286 -27.39 28.32 -37.22
CA LEU A 286 -26.04 27.80 -37.01
C LEU A 286 -25.85 26.41 -37.60
N ILE A 287 -26.82 25.49 -37.44
CA ILE A 287 -26.70 24.14 -38.01
C ILE A 287 -26.80 24.18 -39.54
N THR A 288 -27.65 25.04 -40.10
CA THR A 288 -27.74 25.24 -41.55
C THR A 288 -26.46 25.87 -42.10
N ALA A 289 -25.88 26.88 -41.43
CA ALA A 289 -24.60 27.46 -41.83
C ALA A 289 -23.44 26.46 -41.78
N ALA A 290 -23.52 25.45 -40.90
CA ALA A 290 -22.53 24.38 -40.81
C ALA A 290 -22.72 23.25 -41.85
N GLY A 291 -23.71 23.36 -42.74
CA GLY A 291 -24.01 22.37 -43.78
C GLY A 291 -25.02 21.29 -43.38
N GLY A 292 -25.75 21.49 -42.28
CA GLY A 292 -26.73 20.54 -41.74
C GLY A 292 -26.16 19.61 -40.67
N PHE A 293 -26.96 18.62 -40.27
CA PHE A 293 -26.52 17.55 -39.36
C PHE A 293 -25.49 16.66 -40.05
N PRO A 294 -24.38 16.32 -39.37
CA PRO A 294 -23.24 15.69 -40.02
C PRO A 294 -23.42 14.18 -40.24
N VAL A 295 -22.92 13.69 -41.37
CA VAL A 295 -23.16 12.29 -41.84
C VAL A 295 -21.92 11.38 -41.86
N GLY A 296 -20.76 11.89 -41.43
CA GLY A 296 -19.47 11.19 -41.56
C GLY A 296 -19.17 10.10 -40.52
N SER A 297 -20.01 9.96 -39.49
CA SER A 297 -19.89 8.94 -38.43
C SER A 297 -21.27 8.33 -38.15
N VAL A 298 -21.31 7.09 -37.67
CA VAL A 298 -22.54 6.45 -37.20
C VAL A 298 -23.11 7.07 -35.91
N CYS A 299 -22.35 7.97 -35.27
CA CYS A 299 -22.79 8.81 -34.15
C CYS A 299 -22.84 10.26 -34.62
N GLU A 300 -23.92 10.63 -35.32
CA GLU A 300 -24.14 11.98 -35.84
C GLU A 300 -24.30 13.04 -34.73
N ASP A 301 -24.74 12.60 -33.57
CA ASP A 301 -25.02 13.40 -32.38
C ASP A 301 -23.77 14.06 -31.81
N ILE A 302 -22.79 13.26 -31.39
CA ILE A 302 -21.51 13.76 -30.89
C ILE A 302 -20.77 14.50 -32.00
N HIS A 303 -20.92 14.07 -33.26
CA HIS A 303 -20.35 14.77 -34.40
C HIS A 303 -20.97 16.17 -34.55
N THR A 304 -22.27 16.36 -34.27
CA THR A 304 -22.94 17.67 -34.27
C THR A 304 -22.30 18.62 -33.25
N THR A 305 -21.96 18.13 -32.06
CA THR A 305 -21.20 18.92 -31.08
C THR A 305 -19.89 19.42 -31.66
N TYR A 306 -19.06 18.53 -32.22
CA TYR A 306 -17.76 18.92 -32.75
C TYR A 306 -17.85 19.71 -34.06
N LEU A 307 -18.94 19.60 -34.82
CA LEU A 307 -19.22 20.48 -35.95
C LEU A 307 -19.43 21.92 -35.46
N LEU A 308 -20.33 22.12 -34.49
CA LEU A 308 -20.62 23.45 -33.92
C LEU A 308 -19.38 24.07 -33.23
N LEU A 309 -18.63 23.27 -32.46
CA LEU A 309 -17.40 23.74 -31.80
C LEU A 309 -16.35 24.24 -32.81
N ARG A 310 -16.23 23.56 -33.96
CA ARG A 310 -15.30 23.96 -35.02
C ARG A 310 -15.65 25.31 -35.64
N HIS A 311 -16.93 25.63 -35.71
CA HIS A 311 -17.43 26.92 -36.18
C HIS A 311 -17.42 28.01 -35.08
N GLY A 312 -16.83 27.74 -33.91
CA GLY A 312 -16.68 28.72 -32.83
C GLY A 312 -17.91 28.87 -31.92
N HIS A 313 -18.91 28.00 -32.08
CA HIS A 313 -20.07 27.94 -31.20
C HIS A 313 -19.80 27.02 -30.01
N VAL A 314 -20.63 27.11 -28.98
CA VAL A 314 -20.52 26.27 -27.78
C VAL A 314 -21.78 25.45 -27.57
N THR A 315 -21.63 24.32 -26.91
CA THR A 315 -22.73 23.45 -26.50
C THR A 315 -22.92 23.52 -24.99
N ARG A 316 -24.17 23.47 -24.53
CA ARG A 316 -24.56 23.63 -23.14
C ARG A 316 -25.27 22.40 -22.61
N TRP A 317 -25.05 22.10 -21.33
CA TRP A 317 -25.72 21.01 -20.63
C TRP A 317 -26.71 21.56 -19.59
N LEU A 318 -27.96 21.10 -19.61
CA LEU A 318 -28.94 21.38 -18.57
C LEU A 318 -29.29 20.07 -17.86
N GLY A 319 -28.81 19.91 -16.62
CA GLY A 319 -28.94 18.67 -15.83
C GLY A 319 -30.34 18.36 -15.29
N GLU A 320 -31.40 18.72 -16.02
CA GLU A 320 -32.79 18.51 -15.63
C GLU A 320 -33.41 17.33 -16.37
N ARG A 321 -34.26 16.56 -15.68
CA ARG A 321 -35.02 15.46 -16.30
C ARG A 321 -36.21 16.06 -17.04
N LEU A 322 -36.03 16.41 -18.31
CA LEU A 322 -37.07 17.05 -19.13
C LEU A 322 -37.66 16.15 -20.21
N SER A 323 -37.25 14.88 -20.26
CA SER A 323 -37.80 13.87 -21.16
C SER A 323 -37.60 12.47 -20.59
N ASN A 324 -38.49 11.56 -20.94
CA ASN A 324 -38.50 10.18 -20.45
C ASN A 324 -38.45 9.19 -21.62
N GLY A 325 -37.45 8.32 -21.64
CA GLY A 325 -37.17 7.37 -22.71
C GLY A 325 -37.25 5.89 -22.31
N LEU A 326 -37.19 5.02 -23.31
CA LEU A 326 -37.11 3.56 -23.13
C LEU A 326 -35.65 3.07 -23.31
N SER A 327 -35.10 2.40 -22.29
CA SER A 327 -33.80 1.73 -22.31
C SER A 327 -33.89 0.37 -23.01
N ALA A 328 -32.74 -0.20 -23.36
CA ALA A 328 -32.65 -1.53 -23.96
C ALA A 328 -33.32 -2.61 -23.09
N GLU A 329 -34.08 -3.51 -23.72
CA GLU A 329 -34.86 -4.52 -23.01
C GLU A 329 -34.14 -5.87 -22.89
N SER A 330 -33.18 -6.16 -23.77
CA SER A 330 -32.32 -7.37 -23.76
C SER A 330 -30.84 -7.02 -23.68
N ILE A 331 -30.04 -7.92 -23.10
CA ILE A 331 -28.59 -7.76 -23.00
C ILE A 331 -27.89 -7.62 -24.36
N ILE A 332 -28.42 -8.25 -25.42
CA ILE A 332 -27.83 -8.18 -26.76
C ILE A 332 -28.00 -6.78 -27.36
N ASP A 333 -29.17 -6.16 -27.18
CA ASP A 333 -29.43 -4.80 -27.64
C ASP A 333 -28.55 -3.80 -26.89
N TYR A 334 -28.38 -4.00 -25.59
CA TYR A 334 -27.47 -3.23 -24.75
C TYR A 334 -26.00 -3.31 -25.24
N ILE A 335 -25.53 -4.49 -25.63
CA ILE A 335 -24.18 -4.70 -26.19
C ILE A 335 -24.05 -4.05 -27.58
N ASN A 336 -25.05 -4.22 -28.44
CA ASN A 336 -25.06 -3.65 -29.79
C ASN A 336 -25.02 -2.12 -29.75
N GLN A 337 -25.76 -1.49 -28.84
CA GLN A 337 -25.76 -0.03 -28.65
C GLN A 337 -24.36 0.49 -28.29
N ARG A 338 -23.68 -0.13 -27.32
CA ARG A 338 -22.30 0.26 -26.92
C ARG A 338 -21.28 0.02 -28.02
N SER A 339 -21.41 -1.06 -28.76
CA SER A 339 -20.53 -1.36 -29.89
C SER A 339 -20.65 -0.28 -30.98
N ARG A 340 -21.86 0.21 -31.25
CA ARG A 340 -22.08 1.35 -32.17
C ARG A 340 -21.44 2.63 -31.67
N TRP A 341 -21.61 2.96 -30.38
CA TRP A 341 -21.00 4.16 -29.79
C TRP A 341 -19.47 4.13 -29.82
N CYS A 342 -18.88 2.96 -29.55
CA CYS A 342 -17.43 2.75 -29.70
C CYS A 342 -17.00 3.01 -31.15
N LEU A 343 -17.65 2.35 -32.12
CA LEU A 343 -17.33 2.51 -33.54
C LEU A 343 -17.45 3.98 -34.00
N GLY A 344 -18.55 4.67 -33.65
CA GLY A 344 -18.77 6.06 -34.04
C GLY A 344 -17.76 7.04 -33.44
N THR A 345 -17.32 6.78 -32.20
CA THR A 345 -16.26 7.57 -31.55
C THR A 345 -14.93 7.40 -32.27
N VAL A 346 -14.57 6.15 -32.63
CA VAL A 346 -13.34 5.85 -33.39
C VAL A 346 -13.39 6.46 -34.79
N GLN A 347 -14.53 6.36 -35.49
CA GLN A 347 -14.71 6.99 -36.79
C GLN A 347 -14.49 8.51 -36.71
N LEU A 348 -15.09 9.18 -35.71
CA LEU A 348 -14.93 10.62 -35.52
C LEU A 348 -13.47 11.01 -35.22
N ALA A 349 -12.73 10.17 -34.49
CA ALA A 349 -11.30 10.37 -34.23
C ALA A 349 -10.45 10.31 -35.51
N LEU A 350 -10.86 9.51 -36.49
CA LEU A 350 -10.14 9.28 -37.75
C LEU A 350 -10.54 10.25 -38.86
N LEU A 351 -11.67 10.95 -38.75
CA LEU A 351 -12.12 11.92 -39.75
C LEU A 351 -11.08 13.04 -39.94
N PRO A 352 -10.77 13.47 -41.19
CA PRO A 352 -9.79 14.51 -41.46
C PRO A 352 -10.10 15.84 -40.76
N GLN A 353 -11.38 16.16 -40.65
CA GLN A 353 -11.87 17.38 -39.99
C GLN A 353 -12.31 17.13 -38.53
N GLY A 354 -12.07 15.94 -38.00
CA GLY A 354 -12.44 15.56 -36.63
C GLY A 354 -11.57 16.21 -35.54
N PRO A 355 -11.93 16.06 -34.26
CA PRO A 355 -11.30 16.76 -33.14
C PRO A 355 -9.81 16.46 -32.90
N LEU A 356 -9.29 15.31 -33.35
CA LEU A 356 -7.86 14.99 -33.18
C LEU A 356 -6.98 15.61 -34.27
N ARG A 357 -7.47 15.77 -35.50
CA ARG A 357 -6.68 16.20 -36.67
C ARG A 357 -7.08 17.57 -37.24
N GLY A 358 -8.38 17.92 -37.18
CA GLY A 358 -8.94 19.13 -37.74
C GLY A 358 -8.52 20.41 -37.01
N LYS A 359 -8.56 21.56 -37.69
CA LYS A 359 -8.33 22.91 -37.10
C LYS A 359 -9.64 23.49 -36.56
N GLY A 360 -9.55 24.46 -35.64
CA GLY A 360 -10.71 25.16 -35.07
C GLY A 360 -11.16 24.68 -33.68
N TYR A 361 -10.49 23.68 -33.10
CA TYR A 361 -10.78 23.16 -31.76
C TYR A 361 -9.83 23.72 -30.70
N SER A 362 -10.38 24.11 -29.54
CA SER A 362 -9.58 24.45 -28.36
C SER A 362 -8.85 23.21 -27.80
N LEU A 363 -7.74 23.41 -27.08
CA LEU A 363 -7.01 22.32 -26.45
C LEU A 363 -7.91 21.54 -25.47
N SER A 364 -8.77 22.24 -24.73
CA SER A 364 -9.69 21.60 -23.79
C SER A 364 -10.72 20.71 -24.51
N ALA A 365 -11.29 21.16 -25.63
CA ALA A 365 -12.20 20.33 -26.43
C ALA A 365 -11.51 19.06 -26.95
N ARG A 366 -10.24 19.16 -27.37
CA ARG A 366 -9.44 18.00 -27.80
C ARG A 366 -9.19 17.02 -26.65
N MET A 367 -8.82 17.52 -25.48
CA MET A 367 -8.61 16.69 -24.28
C MET A 367 -9.89 16.00 -23.84
N HIS A 368 -11.04 16.68 -23.93
CA HIS A 368 -12.34 16.13 -23.58
C HIS A 368 -12.83 15.07 -24.57
N PHE A 369 -12.46 15.20 -25.85
CA PHE A 369 -12.66 14.14 -26.86
C PHE A 369 -11.75 12.94 -26.58
N LEU A 370 -10.45 13.20 -26.38
CA LEU A 370 -9.45 12.16 -26.10
C LEU A 370 -9.82 11.36 -24.86
N HIS A 371 -10.31 12.01 -23.80
CA HIS A 371 -10.85 11.34 -22.61
C HIS A 371 -11.95 10.31 -22.96
N GLY A 372 -12.91 10.70 -23.80
CA GLY A 372 -13.98 9.81 -24.26
C GLY A 372 -13.46 8.67 -25.14
N LEU A 373 -12.45 8.92 -25.97
CA LEU A 373 -11.80 7.88 -26.77
C LEU A 373 -11.05 6.87 -25.88
N LEU A 374 -10.30 7.35 -24.88
CA LEU A 374 -9.56 6.51 -23.93
C LEU A 374 -10.48 5.59 -23.12
N HIS A 375 -11.70 6.02 -22.80
CA HIS A 375 -12.72 5.16 -22.18
C HIS A 375 -12.94 3.86 -22.98
N TRP A 376 -13.03 3.97 -24.30
CA TRP A 376 -13.22 2.83 -25.18
C TRP A 376 -11.92 2.01 -25.36
N LEU A 377 -10.77 2.69 -25.50
CA LEU A 377 -9.46 2.05 -25.61
C LEU A 377 -9.03 1.29 -24.35
N GLY A 378 -9.58 1.62 -23.18
CA GLY A 378 -9.33 0.91 -21.93
C GLY A 378 -10.12 -0.40 -21.76
N LYS A 379 -11.18 -0.65 -22.54
CA LYS A 379 -12.03 -1.86 -22.39
C LYS A 379 -11.30 -3.20 -22.56
N PRO A 380 -10.28 -3.34 -23.42
CA PRO A 380 -9.50 -4.58 -23.50
C PRO A 380 -8.80 -4.96 -22.19
N PHE A 381 -8.45 -3.98 -21.34
CA PHE A 381 -7.85 -4.23 -20.02
C PHE A 381 -8.75 -5.12 -19.15
N MET A 382 -10.07 -4.91 -19.20
CA MET A 382 -11.05 -5.70 -18.45
C MET A 382 -11.11 -7.16 -18.91
N ALA A 383 -10.78 -7.46 -20.16
CA ALA A 383 -10.67 -8.85 -20.62
C ALA A 383 -9.35 -9.48 -20.15
N LEU A 384 -8.25 -8.72 -20.21
CA LEU A 384 -6.92 -9.18 -19.78
C LEU A 384 -6.87 -9.50 -18.29
N ILE A 385 -7.46 -8.66 -17.44
CA ILE A 385 -7.48 -8.87 -15.98
C ILE A 385 -8.26 -10.13 -15.58
N MET A 386 -9.25 -10.55 -16.38
CA MET A 386 -10.00 -11.79 -16.16
C MET A 386 -9.25 -13.02 -16.67
N LEU A 387 -8.41 -12.87 -17.69
CA LEU A 387 -7.62 -13.97 -18.26
C LEU A 387 -6.31 -14.23 -17.49
N ALA A 388 -5.71 -13.21 -16.89
CA ALA A 388 -4.40 -13.28 -16.25
C ALA A 388 -4.28 -14.39 -15.18
N PRO A 389 -5.22 -14.58 -14.24
CA PRO A 389 -5.08 -15.62 -13.22
C PRO A 389 -5.12 -17.04 -13.80
N ALA A 390 -5.89 -17.26 -14.87
CA ALA A 390 -5.92 -18.54 -15.56
C ALA A 390 -4.60 -18.82 -16.28
N LEU A 391 -4.01 -17.83 -16.96
CA LEU A 391 -2.71 -18.00 -17.62
C LEU A 391 -1.58 -18.32 -16.62
N TYR A 392 -1.63 -17.74 -15.43
CA TYR A 392 -0.69 -18.10 -14.36
C TYR A 392 -0.82 -19.58 -13.97
N TRP A 393 -2.03 -20.07 -13.69
CA TRP A 393 -2.23 -21.46 -13.26
C TRP A 393 -1.84 -22.51 -14.31
N TYR A 394 -2.08 -22.24 -15.60
CA TYR A 394 -1.89 -23.24 -16.65
C TYR A 394 -0.60 -23.07 -17.46
N ALA A 395 -0.03 -21.87 -17.50
CA ALA A 395 1.16 -21.58 -18.30
C ALA A 395 2.32 -20.96 -17.48
N GLY A 396 2.14 -20.74 -16.18
CA GLY A 396 3.16 -20.12 -15.32
C GLY A 396 3.45 -18.66 -15.65
N VAL A 397 2.63 -18.02 -16.49
CA VAL A 397 2.86 -16.64 -16.97
C VAL A 397 2.42 -15.64 -15.91
N SER A 398 3.36 -14.90 -15.34
CA SER A 398 3.06 -13.83 -14.41
C SER A 398 2.97 -12.47 -15.10
N VAL A 399 1.91 -11.71 -14.81
CA VAL A 399 1.78 -10.29 -15.21
C VAL A 399 2.36 -9.33 -14.16
N PHE A 400 2.80 -9.88 -13.03
CA PHE A 400 3.16 -9.12 -11.84
C PHE A 400 4.19 -9.87 -10.99
N HIS A 401 5.47 -9.49 -11.09
CA HIS A 401 6.50 -10.03 -10.20
C HIS A 401 6.65 -9.18 -8.94
N ALA A 402 5.86 -9.46 -7.92
CA ALA A 402 6.05 -8.84 -6.60
C ALA A 402 5.49 -9.71 -5.47
N SER A 403 5.98 -9.46 -4.25
CA SER A 403 5.43 -10.09 -3.07
C SER A 403 4.07 -9.51 -2.68
N PRO A 404 3.23 -10.27 -1.95
CA PRO A 404 1.97 -9.77 -1.40
C PRO A 404 2.15 -8.52 -0.53
N GLN A 405 3.27 -8.40 0.19
CA GLN A 405 3.61 -7.22 0.99
C GLN A 405 3.87 -6.00 0.09
N ALA A 406 4.60 -6.18 -1.01
CA ALA A 406 4.82 -5.10 -1.97
C ALA A 406 3.50 -4.66 -2.63
N PHE A 407 2.63 -5.60 -3.02
CA PHE A 407 1.30 -5.25 -3.53
C PHE A 407 0.45 -4.53 -2.49
N ALA A 408 0.49 -4.95 -1.22
CA ALA A 408 -0.17 -4.25 -0.12
C ALA A 408 0.39 -2.83 0.07
N ALA A 409 1.69 -2.60 -0.12
CA ALA A 409 2.30 -1.29 0.04
C ALA A 409 2.04 -0.33 -1.13
N TYR A 410 1.91 -0.83 -2.36
CA TYR A 410 1.85 -0.01 -3.58
C TYR A 410 0.55 -0.15 -4.39
N GLY A 411 -0.01 -1.36 -4.50
CA GLY A 411 -1.22 -1.64 -5.28
C GLY A 411 -2.53 -1.41 -4.53
N LEU A 412 -2.60 -1.78 -3.25
CA LEU A 412 -3.83 -1.65 -2.47
C LEU A 412 -4.24 -0.19 -2.16
N PRO A 413 -3.33 0.72 -1.77
CA PRO A 413 -3.69 2.13 -1.48
C PRO A 413 -4.41 2.88 -2.61
N PRO A 414 -3.93 2.88 -3.87
CA PRO A 414 -4.63 3.58 -4.96
C PRO A 414 -5.97 2.94 -5.30
N LEU A 415 -6.14 1.61 -5.16
CA LEU A 415 -7.43 0.94 -5.39
C LEU A 415 -8.49 1.40 -4.38
N VAL A 416 -8.14 1.43 -3.09
CA VAL A 416 -9.02 1.93 -2.03
C VAL A 416 -9.41 3.38 -2.28
N MET A 417 -8.44 4.23 -2.60
CA MET A 417 -8.70 5.65 -2.89
C MET A 417 -9.47 5.88 -4.18
N PHE A 418 -9.25 5.06 -5.22
CA PHE A 418 -9.98 5.12 -6.47
C PHE A 418 -11.46 4.80 -6.28
N TRP A 419 -11.79 3.71 -5.57
CA TRP A 419 -13.18 3.35 -5.29
C TRP A 419 -13.87 4.34 -4.36
N ALA A 420 -13.17 4.80 -3.32
CA ALA A 420 -13.69 5.83 -2.42
C ALA A 420 -13.98 7.15 -3.16
N TYR A 421 -13.04 7.60 -3.99
CA TYR A 421 -13.21 8.79 -4.83
C TYR A 421 -14.35 8.61 -5.82
N SER A 422 -14.43 7.48 -6.53
CA SER A 422 -15.48 7.20 -7.52
C SER A 422 -16.87 7.17 -6.89
N TYR A 423 -17.00 6.57 -5.69
CA TYR A 423 -18.25 6.59 -4.92
C TYR A 423 -18.64 8.00 -4.49
N TRP A 424 -17.67 8.79 -4.02
CA TRP A 424 -17.89 10.15 -3.53
C TRP A 424 -18.20 11.14 -4.67
N ILE A 425 -17.37 11.18 -5.71
CA ILE A 425 -17.48 12.14 -6.83
C ILE A 425 -18.76 11.92 -7.64
N SER A 426 -19.24 10.67 -7.70
CA SER A 426 -20.51 10.33 -8.35
C SER A 426 -21.74 10.60 -7.47
N GLU A 427 -21.55 11.15 -6.26
CA GLU A 427 -22.57 11.33 -5.23
C GLU A 427 -23.38 10.05 -4.97
N ARG A 428 -22.68 8.92 -4.77
CA ARG A 428 -23.22 7.59 -4.48
C ARG A 428 -23.97 6.94 -5.64
N ARG A 429 -23.49 7.11 -6.87
CA ARG A 429 -24.06 6.44 -8.07
C ARG A 429 -23.26 5.20 -8.51
N CYS A 430 -21.96 5.15 -8.21
CA CYS A 430 -21.12 3.98 -8.51
C CYS A 430 -21.07 2.97 -7.36
N LEU A 431 -21.17 1.67 -7.68
CA LEU A 431 -20.79 0.55 -6.80
C LEU A 431 -19.65 -0.22 -7.44
N PRO A 432 -18.51 -0.47 -6.76
CA PRO A 432 -17.35 -1.14 -7.36
C PRO A 432 -17.73 -2.42 -8.12
N VAL A 433 -18.32 -3.42 -7.47
CA VAL A 433 -18.65 -4.71 -8.10
C VAL A 433 -19.66 -4.60 -9.26
N PHE A 434 -20.79 -3.92 -9.04
CA PHE A 434 -21.87 -3.81 -10.04
C PHE A 434 -21.45 -2.99 -11.27
N SER A 435 -20.65 -1.93 -11.05
CA SER A 435 -20.12 -1.13 -12.16
C SER A 435 -19.13 -1.93 -12.99
N GLU A 436 -18.31 -2.79 -12.38
CA GLU A 436 -17.40 -3.67 -13.14
C GLU A 436 -18.17 -4.73 -13.95
N VAL A 437 -19.22 -5.34 -13.41
CA VAL A 437 -20.04 -6.33 -14.15
C VAL A 437 -20.65 -5.73 -15.42
N SER A 438 -21.16 -4.51 -15.32
CA SER A 438 -21.73 -3.77 -16.46
C SER A 438 -20.74 -3.55 -17.59
N GLN A 439 -19.49 -3.27 -17.21
CA GLN A 439 -18.41 -3.07 -18.15
C GLN A 439 -17.92 -4.39 -18.72
N LEU A 440 -17.85 -5.44 -17.90
CA LEU A 440 -17.36 -6.76 -18.27
C LEU A 440 -18.24 -7.44 -19.33
N VAL A 441 -19.56 -7.38 -19.18
CA VAL A 441 -20.50 -8.01 -20.14
C VAL A 441 -20.35 -7.42 -21.56
N ALA A 442 -20.04 -6.13 -21.66
CA ALA A 442 -19.81 -5.47 -22.95
C ALA A 442 -18.35 -5.51 -23.43
N ALA A 443 -17.38 -5.81 -22.54
CA ALA A 443 -15.95 -5.64 -22.81
C ALA A 443 -15.49 -6.44 -24.04
N MET A 444 -15.92 -7.69 -24.19
CA MET A 444 -15.51 -8.55 -25.30
C MET A 444 -16.02 -8.05 -26.66
N ALA A 445 -17.31 -7.72 -26.75
CA ALA A 445 -17.91 -7.22 -27.98
C ALA A 445 -17.32 -5.86 -28.39
N VAL A 446 -17.07 -4.98 -27.42
CA VAL A 446 -16.43 -3.68 -27.64
C VAL A 446 -14.97 -3.85 -28.07
N THR A 447 -14.24 -4.78 -27.45
CA THR A 447 -12.83 -5.10 -27.83
C THR A 447 -12.76 -5.63 -29.25
N SER A 448 -13.66 -6.55 -29.63
CA SER A 448 -13.76 -7.05 -31.01
C SER A 448 -14.10 -5.93 -32.00
N THR A 449 -15.02 -5.03 -31.62
CA THR A 449 -15.39 -3.86 -32.44
C THR A 449 -14.19 -2.93 -32.63
N LEU A 450 -13.39 -2.70 -31.58
CA LEU A 450 -12.21 -1.85 -31.61
C LEU A 450 -11.15 -2.42 -32.56
N ALA A 451 -10.80 -3.70 -32.40
CA ALA A 451 -9.84 -4.40 -33.27
C ALA A 451 -10.29 -4.37 -34.75
N SER A 452 -11.58 -4.61 -34.97
CA SER A 452 -12.19 -4.54 -36.29
C SER A 452 -12.15 -3.11 -36.87
N ALA A 453 -12.42 -2.09 -36.06
CA ALA A 453 -12.42 -0.69 -36.48
C ALA A 453 -11.02 -0.18 -36.87
N MET A 454 -9.95 -0.71 -36.26
CA MET A 454 -8.58 -0.40 -36.65
C MET A 454 -8.23 -0.89 -38.07
N LEU A 455 -8.85 -2.00 -38.51
CA LEU A 455 -8.61 -2.57 -39.84
C LEU A 455 -9.52 -1.95 -40.92
N ARG A 456 -10.82 -1.79 -40.62
CA ARG A 456 -11.82 -1.25 -41.58
C ARG A 456 -12.83 -0.35 -40.86
N PRO A 457 -12.51 0.94 -40.61
CA PRO A 457 -13.35 1.83 -39.81
C PRO A 457 -14.63 2.32 -40.50
N PHE A 458 -14.66 2.46 -41.83
CA PHE A 458 -15.77 3.03 -42.60
C PHE A 458 -16.47 1.98 -43.49
N GLY A 459 -17.65 2.32 -44.03
CA GLY A 459 -18.35 1.50 -45.05
C GLY A 459 -19.12 0.28 -44.53
N ARG A 460 -19.43 0.23 -43.22
CA ARG A 460 -20.20 -0.87 -42.62
C ARG A 460 -21.71 -0.62 -42.70
N PRO A 461 -22.53 -1.65 -43.01
CA PRO A 461 -23.98 -1.50 -43.03
C PRO A 461 -24.52 -1.17 -41.63
N PHE A 462 -25.43 -0.18 -41.57
CA PHE A 462 -26.09 0.24 -40.33
C PHE A 462 -27.19 -0.75 -39.97
N LYS A 463 -27.01 -1.53 -38.90
CA LYS A 463 -28.04 -2.46 -38.40
C LYS A 463 -28.83 -1.80 -37.27
N VAL A 464 -30.11 -1.52 -37.53
CA VAL A 464 -31.04 -0.95 -36.55
C VAL A 464 -31.34 -1.99 -35.48
N THR A 465 -31.38 -1.55 -34.23
CA THR A 465 -31.71 -2.38 -33.07
C THR A 465 -33.24 -2.57 -33.04
N ASN A 466 -33.74 -3.80 -32.90
CA ASN A 466 -35.19 -4.03 -32.85
C ASN A 466 -35.71 -3.59 -31.49
N LYS A 467 -36.70 -2.68 -31.48
CA LYS A 467 -37.43 -2.28 -30.26
C LYS A 467 -38.77 -3.00 -30.26
N GLY A 468 -39.18 -3.63 -29.13
CA GLY A 468 -40.48 -4.31 -28.99
C GLY A 468 -40.46 -5.84 -29.17
N LEU A 469 -39.50 -6.56 -28.58
CA LEU A 469 -39.44 -8.03 -28.61
C LEU A 469 -40.48 -8.66 -27.65
N ASP A 470 -40.83 -9.94 -27.84
CA ASP A 470 -41.72 -10.70 -26.94
C ASP A 470 -41.14 -10.74 -25.51
N ARG A 471 -41.83 -10.08 -24.58
CA ARG A 471 -41.39 -9.82 -23.20
C ARG A 471 -41.77 -10.93 -22.20
N SER A 472 -42.51 -11.94 -22.65
CA SER A 472 -43.17 -12.91 -21.78
C SER A 472 -42.31 -14.10 -21.34
N LYS A 473 -41.14 -14.29 -21.96
CA LYS A 473 -40.32 -15.51 -21.82
C LYS A 473 -38.91 -15.20 -21.31
N THR A 474 -38.36 -16.15 -20.55
CA THR A 474 -36.94 -16.15 -20.19
C THR A 474 -36.09 -16.50 -21.41
N VAL A 475 -35.04 -15.72 -21.67
CA VAL A 475 -34.10 -15.96 -22.78
C VAL A 475 -32.68 -16.16 -22.24
N VAL A 476 -32.05 -17.29 -22.58
CA VAL A 476 -30.69 -17.62 -22.15
C VAL A 476 -29.71 -17.42 -23.30
N HIS A 477 -28.70 -16.57 -23.09
CA HIS A 477 -27.68 -16.27 -24.10
C HIS A 477 -26.50 -17.25 -24.02
N TRP A 478 -26.71 -18.47 -24.55
CA TRP A 478 -25.77 -19.60 -24.42
C TRP A 478 -24.31 -19.32 -24.79
N LYS A 479 -24.04 -18.44 -25.77
CA LYS A 479 -22.65 -18.06 -26.13
C LYS A 479 -21.94 -17.31 -25.01
N LEU A 480 -22.63 -16.38 -24.35
CA LEU A 480 -22.07 -15.63 -23.21
C LEU A 480 -21.95 -16.54 -21.98
N VAL A 481 -22.94 -17.41 -21.77
CA VAL A 481 -22.94 -18.42 -20.70
C VAL A 481 -21.75 -19.37 -20.83
N ALA A 482 -21.48 -19.90 -22.03
CA ALA A 482 -20.34 -20.79 -22.27
C ALA A 482 -19.00 -20.10 -21.98
N MET A 483 -18.88 -18.83 -22.33
CA MET A 483 -17.65 -18.04 -22.11
C MET A 483 -17.38 -17.79 -20.62
N PHE A 484 -18.32 -17.17 -19.90
CA PHE A 484 -18.13 -16.86 -18.47
C PHE A 484 -18.15 -18.13 -17.61
N GLY A 485 -18.96 -19.13 -17.96
CA GLY A 485 -19.01 -20.42 -17.29
C GLY A 485 -17.71 -21.22 -17.47
N GLY A 486 -17.16 -21.26 -18.69
CA GLY A 486 -15.88 -21.93 -18.95
C GLY A 486 -14.71 -21.31 -18.18
N LEU A 487 -14.61 -19.97 -18.16
CA LEU A 487 -13.59 -19.26 -17.38
C LEU A 487 -13.74 -19.53 -15.86
N LEU A 488 -14.98 -19.53 -15.36
CA LEU A 488 -15.28 -19.81 -13.96
C LEU A 488 -14.87 -21.23 -13.54
N VAL A 489 -15.04 -22.23 -14.41
CA VAL A 489 -14.58 -23.61 -14.15
C VAL A 489 -13.05 -23.70 -14.20
N ALA A 490 -12.41 -23.08 -15.19
CA ALA A 490 -10.94 -23.08 -15.32
C ALA A 490 -10.25 -22.45 -14.10
N LEU A 491 -10.77 -21.32 -13.60
CA LEU A 491 -10.22 -20.65 -12.41
C LEU A 491 -10.33 -21.51 -11.14
N GLN A 492 -11.43 -22.25 -10.96
CA GLN A 492 -11.62 -23.16 -9.83
C GLN A 492 -10.65 -24.35 -9.88
N LEU A 493 -10.51 -24.98 -11.05
CA LEU A 493 -9.60 -26.11 -11.23
C LEU A 493 -8.13 -25.69 -11.05
N GLY A 494 -7.74 -24.53 -11.59
CA GLY A 494 -6.40 -23.97 -11.42
C GLY A 494 -6.05 -23.73 -9.95
N GLY A 495 -6.90 -23.01 -9.20
CA GLY A 495 -6.67 -22.76 -7.78
C GLY A 495 -6.67 -24.04 -6.91
N ALA A 496 -7.51 -25.02 -7.23
CA ALA A 496 -7.55 -26.29 -6.51
C ALA A 496 -6.30 -27.16 -6.76
N SER A 497 -5.67 -27.07 -7.93
CA SER A 497 -4.49 -27.87 -8.28
C SER A 497 -3.31 -27.66 -7.32
N VAL A 498 -3.12 -26.42 -6.84
CA VAL A 498 -2.06 -26.08 -5.88
C VAL A 498 -2.35 -26.70 -4.50
N ALA A 499 -3.61 -26.64 -4.04
CA ALA A 499 -4.01 -27.29 -2.79
C ALA A 499 -3.82 -28.82 -2.82
N LEU A 500 -3.92 -29.43 -4.00
CA LEU A 500 -3.71 -30.87 -4.21
C LEU A 500 -2.24 -31.26 -4.37
N SER A 501 -1.36 -30.32 -4.77
CA SER A 501 0.07 -30.57 -4.98
C SER A 501 0.85 -30.82 -3.67
N GLY A 502 0.39 -30.26 -2.55
CA GLY A 502 1.06 -30.36 -1.25
C GLY A 502 2.34 -29.53 -1.11
N GLU A 503 2.72 -28.75 -2.13
CA GLU A 503 3.87 -27.84 -2.08
C GLU A 503 3.55 -26.56 -1.28
N ALA A 504 4.58 -25.95 -0.70
CA ALA A 504 4.43 -24.67 -0.01
C ALA A 504 4.15 -23.55 -1.02
N LEU A 505 3.15 -22.70 -0.73
CA LEU A 505 2.78 -21.57 -1.59
C LEU A 505 3.95 -20.59 -1.75
N THR A 506 4.28 -20.25 -3.00
CA THR A 506 5.19 -19.15 -3.27
C THR A 506 4.46 -17.81 -3.06
N PRO A 507 5.19 -16.69 -2.85
CA PRO A 507 4.57 -15.37 -2.78
C PRO A 507 3.72 -15.00 -4.01
N GLY A 508 4.07 -15.53 -5.18
CA GLY A 508 3.29 -15.36 -6.42
C GLY A 508 1.95 -16.09 -6.37
N ASP A 509 1.94 -17.32 -5.83
CA ASP A 509 0.72 -18.13 -5.69
C ASP A 509 -0.28 -17.48 -4.74
N GLU A 510 0.21 -16.94 -3.61
CA GLU A 510 -0.62 -16.20 -2.65
C GLU A 510 -1.32 -15.01 -3.30
N LEU A 511 -0.60 -14.23 -4.11
CA LEU A 511 -1.16 -13.06 -4.81
C LEU A 511 -2.16 -13.49 -5.88
N ASN A 512 -1.87 -14.53 -6.66
CA ASN A 512 -2.75 -15.01 -7.72
C ASN A 512 -4.03 -15.66 -7.19
N LEU A 513 -4.00 -16.27 -6.00
CA LEU A 513 -5.20 -16.79 -5.31
C LEU A 513 -6.20 -15.66 -4.98
N VAL A 514 -5.71 -14.51 -4.50
CA VAL A 514 -6.57 -13.35 -4.21
C VAL A 514 -7.28 -12.87 -5.48
N TRP A 515 -6.54 -12.72 -6.58
CA TRP A 515 -7.12 -12.30 -7.87
C TRP A 515 -8.07 -13.34 -8.46
N THR A 516 -7.78 -14.63 -8.30
CA THR A 516 -8.69 -15.71 -8.67
C THR A 516 -10.03 -15.57 -7.95
N GLY A 517 -10.03 -15.28 -6.65
CA GLY A 517 -11.25 -15.03 -5.88
C GLY A 517 -12.10 -13.85 -6.41
N ILE A 518 -11.44 -12.74 -6.76
CA ILE A 518 -12.12 -11.56 -7.34
C ILE A 518 -12.73 -11.92 -8.71
N ALA A 519 -11.97 -12.60 -9.57
CA ALA A 519 -12.42 -12.99 -10.90
C ALA A 519 -13.62 -13.95 -10.84
N LEU A 520 -13.64 -14.89 -9.90
CA LEU A 520 -14.77 -15.80 -9.68
C LEU A 520 -16.06 -15.05 -9.34
N LEU A 521 -15.99 -14.07 -8.43
CA LEU A 521 -17.14 -13.25 -8.05
C LEU A 521 -17.71 -12.47 -9.25
N LEU A 522 -16.84 -11.85 -10.04
CA LEU A 522 -17.25 -11.08 -11.22
C LEU A 522 -17.82 -11.98 -12.33
N CYS A 523 -17.24 -13.16 -12.56
CA CYS A 523 -17.74 -14.12 -13.54
C CYS A 523 -19.12 -14.66 -13.14
N LEU A 524 -19.35 -14.95 -11.86
CA LEU A 524 -20.65 -15.40 -11.38
C LEU A 524 -21.74 -14.32 -11.59
N ALA A 525 -21.44 -13.08 -11.24
CA ALA A 525 -22.37 -11.97 -11.46
C ALA A 525 -22.65 -11.70 -12.95
N ALA A 526 -21.61 -11.78 -13.80
CA ALA A 526 -21.78 -11.66 -15.25
C ALA A 526 -22.60 -12.81 -15.85
N LEU A 527 -22.42 -14.05 -15.35
CA LEU A 527 -23.19 -15.22 -15.77
C LEU A 527 -24.69 -15.04 -15.48
N MET A 528 -25.04 -14.55 -14.29
CA MET A 528 -26.43 -14.25 -13.93
C MET A 528 -27.03 -13.16 -14.82
N ALA A 529 -26.26 -12.13 -15.16
CA ALA A 529 -26.72 -11.06 -16.05
C ALA A 529 -27.00 -11.54 -17.50
N CYS A 530 -26.47 -12.69 -17.92
CA CYS A 530 -26.67 -13.27 -19.25
C CYS A 530 -28.01 -14.02 -19.44
N VAL A 531 -28.87 -14.05 -18.42
CA VAL A 531 -30.20 -14.64 -18.47
C VAL A 531 -31.25 -13.52 -18.40
N ASP A 532 -31.92 -13.25 -19.52
CA ASP A 532 -32.97 -12.23 -19.58
C ASP A 532 -34.24 -12.77 -18.88
N LEU A 533 -34.68 -12.10 -17.81
CA LEU A 533 -35.88 -12.44 -17.06
C LEU A 533 -37.16 -11.90 -17.74
N PRO A 534 -38.32 -12.58 -17.57
CA PRO A 534 -39.57 -12.13 -18.19
C PRO A 534 -40.09 -10.83 -17.54
N ARG A 535 -40.65 -9.93 -18.36
CA ARG A 535 -41.29 -8.68 -17.92
C ARG A 535 -42.82 -8.81 -18.09
N PRO A 536 -43.58 -9.12 -17.02
CA PRO A 536 -45.00 -9.47 -17.13
C PRO A 536 -45.94 -8.28 -17.38
N GLU A 537 -45.48 -7.04 -17.14
CA GLU A 537 -46.28 -5.83 -17.34
C GLU A 537 -46.23 -5.38 -18.81
N GLN A 538 -47.40 -5.08 -19.42
CA GLN A 538 -47.48 -4.58 -20.81
C GLN A 538 -47.05 -3.11 -20.91
N GLU A 539 -47.46 -2.30 -19.93
CA GLU A 539 -47.08 -0.89 -19.75
C GLU A 539 -46.31 -0.70 -18.43
N GLU A 540 -45.33 0.21 -18.44
CA GLU A 540 -44.52 0.50 -17.26
C GLU A 540 -45.27 1.34 -16.23
N ARG A 541 -45.10 0.99 -14.95
CA ARG A 541 -45.79 1.63 -13.83
C ARG A 541 -44.94 2.71 -13.16
N PHE A 542 -45.50 3.91 -13.09
CA PHE A 542 -44.88 5.08 -12.47
C PHE A 542 -45.37 5.25 -11.03
N PRO A 543 -44.50 5.49 -10.03
CA PRO A 543 -44.94 5.74 -8.67
C PRO A 543 -45.72 7.04 -8.62
N TRP A 544 -46.91 6.96 -8.05
CA TRP A 544 -47.83 8.08 -7.98
C TRP A 544 -48.56 8.00 -6.65
N ARG A 545 -48.26 8.90 -5.72
CA ARG A 545 -48.79 8.87 -4.35
C ARG A 545 -49.88 9.91 -4.10
N ALA A 546 -50.73 10.13 -5.09
CA ALA A 546 -51.85 11.07 -5.01
C ALA A 546 -53.07 10.44 -4.32
N ARG A 547 -53.89 11.28 -3.69
CA ARG A 547 -55.23 10.88 -3.23
C ARG A 547 -56.11 10.64 -4.46
N THR A 548 -56.99 9.66 -4.37
CA THR A 548 -57.96 9.34 -5.42
C THR A 548 -59.27 8.90 -4.79
N ARG A 549 -60.32 8.85 -5.60
CA ARG A 549 -61.65 8.37 -5.22
C ARG A 549 -61.98 7.17 -6.08
N VAL A 550 -62.58 6.17 -5.46
CA VAL A 550 -62.99 4.94 -6.12
C VAL A 550 -64.50 4.79 -5.96
N ARG A 551 -65.21 4.61 -7.07
CA ARG A 551 -66.64 4.32 -7.09
C ARG A 551 -66.86 2.84 -7.31
N THR A 552 -67.65 2.23 -6.44
CA THR A 552 -68.01 0.81 -6.51
C THR A 552 -69.52 0.67 -6.44
N ALA A 553 -70.07 -0.52 -6.72
CA ALA A 553 -71.49 -0.79 -6.53
C ALA A 553 -71.98 -0.57 -5.08
N ALA A 554 -71.08 -0.53 -4.10
CA ALA A 554 -71.38 -0.30 -2.69
C ALA A 554 -71.23 1.17 -2.24
N GLY A 555 -70.86 2.09 -3.15
CA GLY A 555 -70.63 3.52 -2.86
C GLY A 555 -69.25 4.03 -3.30
N GLU A 556 -69.04 5.35 -3.12
CA GLU A 556 -67.77 6.05 -3.35
C GLU A 556 -66.90 6.01 -2.08
N GLY A 557 -65.59 5.84 -2.23
CA GLY A 557 -64.65 5.82 -1.12
C GLY A 557 -63.27 6.35 -1.49
N ASP A 558 -62.61 6.93 -0.49
CA ASP A 558 -61.26 7.48 -0.65
C ASP A 558 -60.21 6.37 -0.72
N ALA A 559 -59.28 6.53 -1.65
CA ALA A 559 -58.11 5.70 -1.77
C ALA A 559 -56.86 6.54 -2.11
N ARG A 560 -55.73 5.87 -2.25
CA ARG A 560 -54.47 6.52 -2.59
C ARG A 560 -53.75 5.67 -3.63
N PHE A 561 -53.31 6.30 -4.71
CA PHE A 561 -52.44 5.63 -5.66
C PHE A 561 -51.11 5.27 -4.97
N VAL A 562 -50.57 4.13 -5.38
CA VAL A 562 -49.18 3.70 -5.11
C VAL A 562 -48.36 3.88 -6.39
N ASN A 563 -48.90 3.40 -7.52
CA ASN A 563 -48.38 3.62 -8.86
C ASN A 563 -49.53 3.70 -9.90
N ILE A 564 -49.21 4.21 -11.09
CA ILE A 564 -50.13 4.38 -12.23
C ILE A 564 -49.39 4.07 -13.54
N ALA A 565 -50.09 3.49 -14.50
CA ALA A 565 -49.64 3.23 -15.87
C ALA A 565 -50.74 3.66 -16.85
N ALA A 566 -50.47 3.57 -18.16
CA ALA A 566 -51.46 3.87 -19.19
C ALA A 566 -52.60 2.82 -19.26
N ASP A 567 -52.42 1.64 -18.69
CA ASP A 567 -53.36 0.51 -18.73
C ASP A 567 -53.90 0.07 -17.35
N GLY A 568 -53.45 0.70 -16.26
CA GLY A 568 -53.85 0.33 -14.91
C GLY A 568 -53.18 1.13 -13.80
N ALA A 569 -53.44 0.76 -12.54
CA ALA A 569 -52.87 1.40 -11.37
C ALA A 569 -52.85 0.48 -10.14
N LEU A 570 -51.94 0.71 -9.20
CA LEU A 570 -51.96 0.08 -7.88
C LEU A 570 -52.48 1.09 -6.86
N VAL A 571 -53.46 0.70 -6.06
CA VAL A 571 -54.09 1.55 -5.05
C VAL A 571 -54.03 0.91 -3.67
N GLU A 572 -53.83 1.70 -2.61
CA GLU A 572 -53.83 1.21 -1.24
C GLU A 572 -55.15 0.49 -0.90
N ALA A 573 -55.06 -0.70 -0.31
CA ALA A 573 -56.23 -1.52 0.00
C ALA A 573 -56.99 -0.98 1.23
N LYS A 574 -57.88 0.01 1.04
CA LYS A 574 -58.82 0.51 2.07
C LYS A 574 -60.19 -0.18 2.00
N ALA A 575 -61.08 0.14 2.95
CA ALA A 575 -62.34 -0.57 3.24
C ALA A 575 -63.28 -0.85 2.04
N PRO A 576 -63.42 0.00 0.99
CA PRO A 576 -64.22 -0.36 -0.18
C PRO A 576 -63.52 -1.40 -1.07
N LEU A 577 -62.22 -1.24 -1.32
CA LEU A 577 -61.39 -2.11 -2.18
C LEU A 577 -61.13 -3.50 -1.56
N LYS A 578 -61.07 -3.60 -0.23
CA LYS A 578 -60.91 -4.89 0.47
C LYS A 578 -62.10 -5.84 0.23
N ARG A 579 -63.31 -5.30 0.02
CA ARG A 579 -64.56 -6.08 -0.12
C ARG A 579 -64.85 -6.53 -1.57
N LEU A 580 -64.28 -5.88 -2.58
CA LEU A 580 -64.42 -6.24 -4.00
C LEU A 580 -63.78 -7.60 -4.32
N ARG A 581 -64.40 -8.40 -5.19
CA ARG A 581 -63.80 -9.63 -5.74
C ARG A 581 -62.96 -9.30 -6.97
N VAL A 582 -61.90 -10.10 -7.22
CA VAL A 582 -61.11 -9.99 -8.44
C VAL A 582 -62.03 -10.14 -9.65
N GLY A 583 -61.88 -9.24 -10.64
CA GLY A 583 -62.71 -9.15 -11.84
C GLY A 583 -63.92 -8.21 -11.73
N GLN A 584 -64.28 -7.71 -10.54
CA GLN A 584 -65.40 -6.77 -10.41
C GLN A 584 -65.06 -5.38 -10.97
N PRO A 585 -66.00 -4.72 -11.68
CA PRO A 585 -65.83 -3.37 -12.19
C PRO A 585 -65.94 -2.32 -11.07
N LEU A 586 -65.22 -1.22 -11.25
CA LEU A 586 -65.20 -0.03 -10.42
C LEU A 586 -64.84 1.18 -11.30
N GLU A 587 -64.99 2.40 -10.79
CA GLU A 587 -64.41 3.59 -11.41
C GLU A 587 -63.36 4.20 -10.48
N VAL A 588 -62.28 4.74 -11.05
CA VAL A 588 -61.24 5.45 -10.30
C VAL A 588 -61.06 6.86 -10.84
N TYR A 589 -60.97 7.83 -9.94
CA TYR A 589 -60.83 9.24 -10.29
C TYR A 589 -59.36 9.66 -10.41
N VAL A 590 -58.98 10.23 -11.55
CA VAL A 590 -57.65 10.80 -11.80
C VAL A 590 -57.79 12.30 -12.10
N ASP A 591 -57.10 13.16 -11.35
CA ASP A 591 -57.33 14.62 -11.32
C ASP A 591 -57.43 15.31 -12.71
N THR A 592 -56.65 14.88 -13.70
CA THR A 592 -56.64 15.49 -15.05
C THR A 592 -57.36 14.68 -16.13
N VAL A 593 -57.86 13.49 -15.80
CA VAL A 593 -58.53 12.56 -16.76
C VAL A 593 -60.01 12.36 -16.40
N GLY A 594 -60.38 12.53 -15.14
CA GLY A 594 -61.73 12.29 -14.63
C GLY A 594 -61.93 10.86 -14.12
N TRP A 595 -63.18 10.37 -14.19
CA TRP A 595 -63.54 9.00 -13.80
C TRP A 595 -63.17 8.00 -14.91
N LEU A 596 -62.37 7.01 -14.54
CA LEU A 596 -61.92 5.94 -15.43
C LEU A 596 -62.55 4.61 -15.02
N PRO A 597 -63.22 3.89 -15.95
CA PRO A 597 -63.69 2.54 -15.69
C PRO A 597 -62.50 1.59 -15.52
N ALA A 598 -62.54 0.76 -14.49
CA ALA A 598 -61.46 -0.15 -14.13
C ALA A 598 -62.02 -1.46 -13.56
N ARG A 599 -61.20 -2.52 -13.55
CA ARG A 599 -61.49 -3.78 -12.87
C ARG A 599 -60.39 -4.13 -11.89
N LEU A 600 -60.77 -4.78 -10.79
CA LEU A 600 -59.80 -5.31 -9.84
C LEU A 600 -59.09 -6.52 -10.44
N ALA A 601 -57.83 -6.39 -10.84
CA ALA A 601 -57.04 -7.46 -11.46
C ALA A 601 -56.41 -8.42 -10.43
N ARG A 602 -55.86 -7.89 -9.33
CA ARG A 602 -55.21 -8.69 -8.28
C ARG A 602 -55.28 -8.00 -6.92
N LYS A 603 -55.25 -8.79 -5.85
CA LYS A 603 -54.99 -8.30 -4.49
C LYS A 603 -53.62 -8.80 -4.02
N SER A 604 -52.83 -7.90 -3.43
CA SER A 604 -51.54 -8.23 -2.82
C SER A 604 -51.43 -7.59 -1.44
N SER A 605 -50.38 -7.94 -0.69
CA SER A 605 -50.01 -7.24 0.55
C SER A 605 -49.67 -5.76 0.31
N ALA A 606 -49.29 -5.39 -0.92
CA ALA A 606 -48.96 -4.03 -1.32
C ALA A 606 -50.17 -3.17 -1.72
N GLY A 607 -51.33 -3.77 -2.02
CA GLY A 607 -52.55 -3.05 -2.41
C GLY A 607 -53.49 -3.82 -3.33
N ALA A 608 -54.46 -3.10 -3.87
CA ALA A 608 -55.41 -3.55 -4.89
C ALA A 608 -54.95 -3.07 -6.27
N GLU A 609 -54.68 -4.03 -7.16
CA GLU A 609 -54.22 -3.78 -8.52
C GLU A 609 -55.42 -3.62 -9.45
N LEU A 610 -55.52 -2.47 -10.10
CA LEU A 610 -56.60 -2.08 -11.00
C LEU A 610 -56.10 -2.13 -12.45
N ARG A 611 -56.91 -2.67 -13.35
CA ARG A 611 -56.71 -2.59 -14.80
C ARG A 611 -57.76 -1.67 -15.38
N PHE A 612 -57.38 -0.72 -16.22
CA PHE A 612 -58.32 0.19 -16.88
C PHE A 612 -59.05 -0.54 -18.01
N ASP A 613 -60.37 -0.45 -18.02
CA ASP A 613 -61.20 -0.95 -19.12
C ASP A 613 -61.25 0.09 -20.26
N ALA A 614 -61.69 -0.33 -21.46
CA ALA A 614 -61.71 0.44 -22.71
C ALA A 614 -61.94 1.96 -22.50
N THR A 615 -60.84 2.72 -22.56
CA THR A 615 -60.85 4.18 -22.46
C THR A 615 -61.21 4.79 -23.81
N SER A 616 -61.99 5.87 -23.79
CA SER A 616 -62.15 6.69 -25.01
C SER A 616 -60.79 7.21 -25.48
N GLU A 617 -60.62 7.48 -26.78
CA GLU A 617 -59.35 7.97 -27.33
C GLU A 617 -58.87 9.23 -26.59
N ALA A 618 -59.78 10.17 -26.29
CA ALA A 618 -59.50 11.37 -25.51
C ALA A 618 -59.03 11.09 -24.07
N GLN A 619 -59.65 10.12 -23.37
CA GLN A 619 -59.22 9.73 -22.02
C GLN A 619 -57.85 9.04 -22.05
N ARG A 620 -57.59 8.22 -23.06
CA ARG A 620 -56.28 7.57 -23.24
C ARG A 620 -55.18 8.59 -23.50
N GLU A 621 -55.44 9.60 -24.32
CA GLU A 621 -54.50 10.71 -24.55
C GLU A 621 -54.22 11.51 -23.29
N GLN A 622 -55.25 11.87 -22.54
CA GLN A 622 -55.10 12.60 -21.28
C GLN A 622 -54.31 11.78 -20.25
N LEU A 623 -54.53 10.45 -20.20
CA LEU A 623 -53.79 9.55 -19.32
C LEU A 623 -52.33 9.43 -19.74
N VAL A 624 -52.04 9.25 -21.04
CA VAL A 624 -50.66 9.21 -21.57
C VAL A 624 -49.95 10.53 -21.29
N SER A 625 -50.60 11.67 -21.56
CA SER A 625 -50.07 12.99 -21.20
C SER A 625 -49.80 13.10 -19.70
N HIS A 626 -50.73 12.69 -18.85
CA HIS A 626 -50.57 12.75 -17.40
C HIS A 626 -49.40 11.91 -16.88
N VAL A 627 -49.25 10.69 -17.40
CA VAL A 627 -48.22 9.74 -16.93
C VAL A 627 -46.83 10.12 -17.44
N PHE A 628 -46.70 10.44 -18.74
CA PHE A 628 -45.39 10.60 -19.37
C PHE A 628 -44.83 12.03 -19.33
N THR A 629 -45.66 13.06 -19.04
CA THR A 629 -45.18 14.46 -18.92
C THR A 629 -44.67 14.83 -17.52
N VAL A 630 -44.64 13.88 -16.59
CA VAL A 630 -44.13 14.05 -15.21
C VAL A 630 -42.79 13.29 -15.05
N PRO A 631 -41.82 13.81 -14.27
CA PRO A 631 -40.57 13.11 -14.01
C PRO A 631 -40.78 11.77 -13.28
N PRO A 632 -40.19 10.66 -13.73
CA PRO A 632 -40.35 9.35 -13.11
C PRO A 632 -39.58 9.26 -11.79
N SER A 633 -40.09 8.47 -10.85
CA SER A 633 -39.52 8.33 -9.50
C SER A 633 -39.21 6.88 -9.06
N HIS A 634 -39.42 5.88 -9.92
CA HIS A 634 -39.21 4.46 -9.59
C HIS A 634 -37.79 3.96 -9.79
N VAL A 635 -36.98 4.62 -10.62
CA VAL A 635 -35.58 4.23 -10.82
C VAL A 635 -34.71 4.82 -9.72
N ALA A 636 -33.77 4.02 -9.20
CA ALA A 636 -32.85 4.46 -8.15
C ALA A 636 -32.05 5.69 -8.61
N VAL A 637 -32.12 6.78 -7.84
CA VAL A 637 -31.33 8.00 -8.06
C VAL A 637 -29.97 7.92 -7.36
N GLN A 638 -29.91 7.13 -6.28
CA GLN A 638 -28.71 6.84 -5.52
C GLN A 638 -28.67 5.35 -5.21
N VAL A 639 -27.45 4.83 -5.12
CA VAL A 639 -27.18 3.47 -4.75
C VAL A 639 -27.66 3.18 -3.33
N ARG A 640 -28.26 2.00 -3.14
CA ARG A 640 -28.57 1.36 -1.85
C ARG A 640 -27.73 0.08 -1.73
N PRO A 641 -26.48 0.17 -1.23
CA PRO A 641 -25.48 -0.90 -1.36
C PRO A 641 -25.97 -2.24 -0.80
N TRP A 642 -26.65 -2.19 0.35
CA TRP A 642 -27.14 -3.40 1.01
C TRP A 642 -28.29 -4.07 0.27
N ARG A 643 -29.23 -3.29 -0.27
CA ARG A 643 -30.31 -3.86 -1.10
C ARG A 643 -29.77 -4.50 -2.38
N ALA A 644 -28.74 -3.88 -2.97
CA ALA A 644 -28.08 -4.44 -4.15
C ALA A 644 -27.37 -5.75 -3.80
N ALA A 645 -26.65 -5.81 -2.67
CA ALA A 645 -26.00 -7.02 -2.19
C ALA A 645 -26.99 -8.14 -1.83
N SER A 646 -28.11 -7.81 -1.17
CA SER A 646 -29.16 -8.79 -0.86
C SER A 646 -29.84 -9.31 -2.13
N ALA A 647 -30.13 -8.43 -3.09
CA ALA A 647 -30.68 -8.82 -4.39
C ALA A 647 -29.76 -9.78 -5.14
N LEU A 648 -28.44 -9.54 -5.11
CA LEU A 648 -27.45 -10.43 -5.69
C LEU A 648 -27.45 -11.80 -5.01
N LEU A 649 -27.47 -11.84 -3.66
CA LEU A 649 -27.53 -13.10 -2.90
C LEU A 649 -28.83 -13.88 -3.16
N GLU A 650 -29.97 -13.19 -3.20
CA GLU A 650 -31.27 -13.77 -3.53
C GLU A 650 -31.28 -14.30 -4.97
N SER A 651 -30.65 -13.59 -5.91
CA SER A 651 -30.50 -14.05 -7.30
C SER A 651 -29.61 -15.29 -7.41
N ALA A 652 -28.65 -15.44 -6.50
CA ALA A 652 -27.79 -16.62 -6.37
C ALA A 652 -28.43 -17.76 -5.54
N GLY A 653 -29.66 -17.60 -5.03
CA GLY A 653 -30.38 -18.64 -4.30
C GLY A 653 -30.13 -18.69 -2.78
N PHE A 654 -29.45 -17.69 -2.20
CA PHE A 654 -29.22 -17.58 -0.75
C PHE A 654 -30.29 -16.72 -0.06
N GLY A 655 -30.68 -17.07 1.17
CA GLY A 655 -31.66 -16.30 1.95
C GLY A 655 -31.14 -14.95 2.43
N ALA A 656 -32.00 -13.92 2.43
CA ALA A 656 -31.64 -12.55 2.80
C ALA A 656 -31.16 -12.44 4.27
N PRO A 657 -30.03 -11.77 4.57
CA PRO A 657 -29.57 -11.61 5.95
C PRO A 657 -30.46 -10.59 6.70
N GLY A 658 -30.93 -10.95 7.90
CA GLY A 658 -31.86 -10.13 8.68
C GLY A 658 -31.29 -8.80 9.21
N ALA A 659 -32.16 -7.81 9.42
CA ALA A 659 -31.82 -6.46 9.89
C ALA A 659 -31.11 -6.38 11.28
N GLY A 660 -31.08 -7.47 12.05
CA GLY A 660 -30.33 -7.56 13.31
C GLY A 660 -28.82 -7.69 13.10
N PHE A 661 -28.40 -8.47 12.09
CA PHE A 661 -27.01 -8.60 11.66
C PHE A 661 -26.45 -7.25 11.20
N MET A 662 -27.30 -6.42 10.59
CA MET A 662 -27.00 -5.07 10.09
C MET A 662 -26.60 -4.07 11.19
N ARG A 663 -27.27 -4.07 12.35
CA ARG A 663 -26.91 -3.18 13.48
C ARG A 663 -25.65 -3.67 14.19
N LEU A 664 -25.47 -4.99 14.26
CA LEU A 664 -24.27 -5.60 14.84
C LEU A 664 -23.05 -5.30 13.98
N PHE A 665 -23.13 -5.45 12.65
CA PHE A 665 -22.02 -5.23 11.72
C PHE A 665 -21.64 -3.75 11.58
N LEU A 666 -22.60 -2.81 11.55
CA LEU A 666 -22.28 -1.37 11.51
C LEU A 666 -21.65 -0.89 12.82
N ARG A 667 -22.10 -1.44 13.96
CA ARG A 667 -21.47 -1.21 15.28
C ARG A 667 -20.11 -1.88 15.37
N LEU A 668 -19.94 -3.10 14.83
CA LEU A 668 -18.65 -3.78 14.75
C LEU A 668 -17.69 -3.03 13.85
N PHE A 669 -18.15 -2.45 12.74
CA PHE A 669 -17.33 -1.69 11.80
C PHE A 669 -16.89 -0.34 12.39
N LEU A 670 -17.79 0.39 13.05
CA LEU A 670 -17.44 1.60 13.83
C LEU A 670 -16.57 1.29 15.04
N LEU A 671 -16.80 0.15 15.71
CA LEU A 671 -15.98 -0.34 16.83
C LEU A 671 -14.59 -0.76 16.32
N VAL A 672 -14.48 -1.43 15.17
CA VAL A 672 -13.22 -1.78 14.50
C VAL A 672 -12.49 -0.53 14.07
N ILE A 673 -13.17 0.51 13.56
CA ILE A 673 -12.55 1.81 13.24
C ILE A 673 -12.03 2.50 14.50
N ALA A 674 -12.84 2.58 15.57
CA ALA A 674 -12.41 3.16 16.84
C ALA A 674 -11.27 2.35 17.48
N THR A 675 -11.31 1.02 17.35
CA THR A 675 -10.28 0.10 17.83
C THR A 675 -9.02 0.22 16.99
N CYS A 676 -9.10 0.37 15.66
CA CYS A 676 -7.97 0.65 14.79
C CYS A 676 -7.34 2.02 15.09
N VAL A 677 -8.12 3.06 15.35
CA VAL A 677 -7.61 4.38 15.75
C VAL A 677 -6.93 4.31 17.12
N VAL A 678 -7.51 3.62 18.10
CA VAL A 678 -6.91 3.40 19.42
C VAL A 678 -5.65 2.51 19.35
N LEU A 679 -5.64 1.51 18.46
CA LEU A 679 -4.48 0.65 18.20
C LEU A 679 -3.34 1.38 17.47
N VAL A 680 -3.65 2.34 16.59
CA VAL A 680 -2.66 3.22 15.94
C VAL A 680 -2.05 4.21 16.94
N VAL A 681 -2.79 4.60 17.98
CA VAL A 681 -2.30 5.47 19.07
C VAL A 681 -1.52 4.67 20.14
N SER A 682 -1.65 3.34 20.16
CA SER A 682 -0.81 2.46 20.96
C SER A 682 0.56 2.37 20.29
N GLY A 683 1.56 3.08 20.81
CA GLY A 683 2.91 3.14 20.22
C GLY A 683 3.40 1.76 19.76
N CYS A 684 3.65 1.62 18.46
CA CYS A 684 4.01 0.34 17.85
C CYS A 684 5.54 0.26 17.73
N ASN A 685 6.15 -0.72 18.40
CA ASN A 685 7.55 -1.06 18.18
C ASN A 685 7.65 -2.11 17.06
N LEU A 686 8.37 -1.80 15.99
CA LEU A 686 8.56 -2.64 14.80
C LEU A 686 9.77 -3.57 14.91
N THR A 687 10.41 -3.62 16.08
CA THR A 687 11.52 -4.52 16.36
C THR A 687 11.03 -5.98 16.26
N PRO A 688 11.65 -6.83 15.42
CA PRO A 688 11.27 -8.23 15.32
C PRO A 688 11.40 -8.94 16.68
N PRO A 689 10.54 -9.94 16.97
CA PRO A 689 10.74 -10.80 18.13
C PRO A 689 12.10 -11.51 18.00
N MET A 690 12.87 -11.52 19.08
CA MET A 690 14.20 -12.11 19.10
C MET A 690 14.10 -13.62 18.94
N LYS A 691 14.69 -14.15 17.86
CA LYS A 691 14.81 -15.60 17.64
C LYS A 691 15.92 -16.14 18.54
N GLN A 692 15.69 -17.28 19.19
CA GLN A 692 16.74 -17.96 19.95
C GLN A 692 17.85 -18.44 18.99
N PRO A 693 19.13 -18.22 19.30
CA PRO A 693 20.26 -18.73 18.52
C PRO A 693 20.25 -20.26 18.46
N ASP A 694 20.62 -20.83 17.31
CA ASP A 694 20.67 -22.28 17.11
C ASP A 694 22.02 -22.83 17.60
N LEU A 695 22.16 -22.91 18.93
CA LEU A 695 23.43 -23.19 19.59
C LEU A 695 23.43 -24.60 20.17
N ALA A 696 24.30 -25.46 19.64
CA ALA A 696 24.51 -26.81 20.16
C ALA A 696 25.31 -26.78 21.48
N VAL A 697 24.64 -26.46 22.59
CA VAL A 697 25.26 -26.39 23.92
C VAL A 697 25.57 -27.80 24.44
N PRO A 698 26.83 -28.13 24.78
CA PRO A 698 27.17 -29.41 25.39
C PRO A 698 26.44 -29.57 26.73
N THR A 699 25.85 -30.74 26.98
CA THR A 699 25.16 -31.03 28.25
C THR A 699 26.13 -31.30 29.40
N GLN A 700 27.37 -31.71 29.10
CA GLN A 700 28.42 -32.06 30.07
C GLN A 700 29.80 -31.68 29.54
N TRP A 701 30.77 -31.47 30.45
CA TRP A 701 32.17 -31.31 30.06
C TRP A 701 32.78 -32.67 29.65
N PRO A 702 33.75 -32.70 28.70
CA PRO A 702 34.40 -33.94 28.26
C PRO A 702 35.05 -34.76 29.38
N ALA A 703 35.42 -34.14 30.50
CA ALA A 703 36.05 -34.77 31.66
C ALA A 703 35.04 -35.36 32.70
N GLY A 704 33.74 -35.43 32.38
CA GLY A 704 32.74 -36.11 33.22
C GLY A 704 32.42 -35.45 34.58
N THR A 705 32.92 -34.24 34.84
CA THR A 705 32.76 -33.56 36.13
C THR A 705 31.47 -32.73 36.15
N THR A 706 30.40 -33.28 36.71
CA THR A 706 29.17 -32.53 37.02
C THR A 706 29.26 -31.89 38.39
N ALA A 707 29.73 -30.65 38.45
CA ALA A 707 29.63 -29.82 39.66
C ALA A 707 28.36 -28.95 39.60
N PRO A 708 27.72 -28.65 40.76
CA PRO A 708 26.65 -27.65 40.82
C PRO A 708 27.15 -26.29 40.32
N SER A 709 26.20 -25.43 39.94
CA SER A 709 26.45 -24.05 39.49
C SER A 709 27.39 -23.31 40.46
N ALA A 710 28.67 -23.22 40.13
CA ALA A 710 29.69 -22.57 40.97
C ALA A 710 29.57 -21.05 40.86
N GLU A 711 29.59 -20.31 41.97
CA GLU A 711 29.53 -18.83 41.91
C GLU A 711 30.82 -18.22 41.32
N PRO A 712 30.75 -17.00 40.73
CA PRO A 712 31.92 -16.32 40.20
C PRO A 712 32.97 -16.09 41.29
N VAL A 713 34.16 -16.69 41.13
CA VAL A 713 35.27 -16.50 42.07
C VAL A 713 35.92 -15.14 41.80
N ASP A 714 35.98 -14.27 42.81
CA ASP A 714 36.68 -13.00 42.73
C ASP A 714 38.19 -13.21 42.51
N TRP A 715 38.83 -12.31 41.77
CA TRP A 715 40.25 -12.42 41.48
C TRP A 715 41.11 -12.30 42.75
N ARG A 716 40.64 -11.56 43.76
CA ARG A 716 41.36 -11.43 45.04
C ARG A 716 41.34 -12.70 45.87
N SER A 717 40.27 -13.50 45.78
CA SER A 717 40.22 -14.81 46.44
C SER A 717 40.94 -15.89 45.61
N PHE A 718 40.99 -15.72 44.29
CA PHE A 718 41.76 -16.59 43.40
C PHE A 718 43.28 -16.41 43.59
N VAL A 719 43.79 -15.18 43.62
CA VAL A 719 45.22 -14.91 43.80
C VAL A 719 45.59 -14.96 45.28
N GLN A 720 46.49 -15.86 45.66
CA GLN A 720 46.95 -16.07 47.04
C GLN A 720 48.24 -15.30 47.38
N ASP A 721 48.97 -14.85 46.36
CA ASP A 721 50.25 -14.14 46.49
C ASP A 721 50.03 -12.62 46.63
N GLU A 722 50.53 -12.05 47.72
CA GLU A 722 50.37 -10.62 48.05
C GLU A 722 51.12 -9.70 47.10
N GLU A 723 52.30 -10.12 46.62
CA GLU A 723 53.08 -9.37 45.63
C GLU A 723 52.33 -9.34 44.30
N LEU A 724 51.78 -10.48 43.85
CA LEU A 724 50.95 -10.56 42.66
C LEU A 724 49.65 -9.74 42.79
N ARG A 725 49.00 -9.75 43.95
CA ARG A 725 47.83 -8.88 44.19
C ARG A 725 48.18 -7.41 44.03
N GLY A 726 49.30 -6.97 44.60
CA GLY A 726 49.79 -5.60 44.48
C GLY A 726 50.09 -5.19 43.03
N LEU A 727 50.68 -6.10 42.25
CA LEU A 727 50.92 -5.90 40.81
C LEU A 727 49.62 -5.80 40.03
N ILE A 728 48.64 -6.68 40.29
CA ILE A 728 47.33 -6.65 39.64
C ILE A 728 46.57 -5.38 40.00
N ASP A 729 46.54 -4.97 41.28
CA ASP A 729 45.90 -3.71 41.70
C ASP A 729 46.54 -2.50 41.01
N THR A 730 47.86 -2.52 40.84
CA THR A 730 48.59 -1.48 40.10
C THR A 730 48.24 -1.52 38.61
N ALA A 731 48.24 -2.70 37.99
CA ALA A 731 47.89 -2.90 36.59
C ALA A 731 46.45 -2.43 36.31
N LEU A 732 45.48 -2.78 37.15
CA LEU A 732 44.10 -2.34 37.02
C LEU A 732 43.94 -0.81 37.07
N LYS A 733 44.85 -0.10 37.76
CA LYS A 733 44.86 1.37 37.83
C LYS A 733 45.66 2.04 36.71
N GLN A 734 46.76 1.41 36.27
CA GLN A 734 47.77 2.05 35.42
C GLN A 734 47.84 1.48 33.99
N ASN A 735 47.37 0.26 33.72
CA ASN A 735 47.43 -0.33 32.39
C ASN A 735 46.72 0.55 31.35
N ARG A 736 47.40 0.80 30.22
CA ARG A 736 46.92 1.73 29.19
C ARG A 736 45.82 1.11 28.33
N ASP A 737 45.88 -0.19 28.07
CA ASP A 737 44.85 -0.88 27.28
C ASP A 737 43.52 -0.95 28.02
N LEU A 738 43.54 -1.28 29.32
CA LEU A 738 42.34 -1.23 30.17
C LEU A 738 41.73 0.17 30.24
N ARG A 739 42.56 1.23 30.25
CA ARG A 739 42.08 2.62 30.16
C ARG A 739 41.41 2.93 28.83
N VAL A 740 41.86 2.34 27.72
CA VAL A 740 41.20 2.45 26.40
C VAL A 740 39.83 1.78 26.46
N TYR A 741 39.71 0.56 27.01
CA TYR A 741 38.42 -0.09 27.18
C TYR A 741 37.48 0.69 28.12
N ALA A 742 38.00 1.26 29.21
CA ALA A 742 37.22 2.13 30.09
C ALA A 742 36.76 3.43 29.39
N ALA A 743 37.58 3.99 28.50
CA ALA A 743 37.22 5.14 27.69
C ALA A 743 36.14 4.77 26.66
N LYS A 744 36.26 3.63 25.96
CA LYS A 744 35.26 3.12 25.02
C LYS A 744 33.93 2.82 25.68
N ALA A 745 33.93 2.25 26.90
CA ALA A 745 32.71 2.04 27.68
C ALA A 745 32.03 3.37 28.04
N ARG A 746 32.80 4.37 28.50
CA ARG A 746 32.28 5.72 28.77
C ARG A 746 31.79 6.42 27.50
N GLU A 747 32.49 6.25 26.38
CA GLU A 747 32.08 6.74 25.06
C GLU A 747 30.75 6.11 24.65
N ALA A 748 30.61 4.79 24.75
CA ALA A 748 29.37 4.08 24.41
C ALA A 748 28.19 4.56 25.29
N ARG A 749 28.41 4.78 26.59
CA ARG A 749 27.42 5.40 27.48
C ARG A 749 27.06 6.84 27.08
N ALA A 750 28.05 7.64 26.66
CA ALA A 750 27.83 9.00 26.19
C ALA A 750 27.06 9.03 24.85
N VAL A 751 27.38 8.12 23.92
CA VAL A 751 26.65 7.92 22.68
C VAL A 751 25.21 7.49 22.97
N TYR A 752 25.00 6.55 23.90
CA TYR A 752 23.65 6.18 24.36
C TYR A 752 22.90 7.36 24.99
N ALA A 753 23.55 8.17 25.82
CA ALA A 753 22.93 9.37 26.37
C ALA A 753 22.49 10.33 25.25
N GLY A 754 23.29 10.47 24.19
CA GLY A 754 22.94 11.25 23.00
C GLY A 754 21.79 10.67 22.18
N THR A 755 21.77 9.36 21.91
CA THR A 755 20.67 8.71 21.17
C THR A 755 19.38 8.73 21.98
N ARG A 756 19.46 8.50 23.30
CA ARG A 756 18.32 8.61 24.23
C ARG A 756 17.79 10.04 24.31
N ALA A 757 18.64 11.06 24.25
CA ALA A 757 18.20 12.45 24.24
C ALA A 757 17.30 12.77 23.04
N SER A 758 17.46 12.04 21.93
CA SER A 758 16.63 12.21 20.72
C SER A 758 15.19 11.70 20.89
N LEU A 759 14.84 11.09 22.03
CA LEU A 759 13.47 10.79 22.44
C LEU A 759 12.74 11.98 23.04
N PHE A 760 13.46 13.05 23.38
CA PHE A 760 12.91 14.23 24.02
C PHE A 760 13.00 15.43 23.06
N PRO A 761 12.05 16.37 23.13
CA PRO A 761 12.11 17.57 22.33
C PRO A 761 13.31 18.43 22.73
N GLN A 762 14.13 18.83 21.75
CA GLN A 762 15.16 19.83 21.97
C GLN A 762 14.50 21.20 22.05
N ILE A 763 14.70 21.89 23.18
CA ILE A 763 14.22 23.26 23.38
C ILE A 763 15.41 24.19 23.15
N GLY A 764 15.35 24.95 22.05
CA GLY A 764 16.39 25.90 21.66
C GLY A 764 15.89 27.33 21.67
N LEU A 765 16.83 28.27 21.63
CA LEU A 765 16.58 29.67 21.31
C LEU A 765 17.23 29.94 19.95
N SER A 766 16.42 30.26 18.95
CA SER A 766 16.87 30.67 17.62
C SER A 766 16.62 32.15 17.42
N GLY A 767 17.65 32.86 16.94
CA GLY A 767 17.52 34.24 16.48
C GLY A 767 17.84 34.29 14.99
N HIS A 768 16.93 34.82 14.19
CA HIS A 768 17.12 35.01 12.77
C HIS A 768 16.93 36.47 12.39
N ALA A 769 17.81 36.96 11.52
CA ALA A 769 17.81 38.33 11.04
C ALA A 769 17.96 38.27 9.53
N GLN A 770 16.91 38.68 8.83
CA GLN A 770 16.86 38.63 7.38
C GLN A 770 16.47 39.98 6.82
N ARG A 771 17.21 40.40 5.80
CA ARG A 771 16.92 41.59 5.00
C ARG A 771 16.80 41.15 3.55
N ALA A 772 15.60 41.26 2.99
CA ALA A 772 15.31 40.84 1.64
C ALA A 772 14.72 42.01 0.85
N GLN A 773 15.23 42.25 -0.36
CA GLN A 773 14.64 43.20 -1.30
C GLN A 773 13.75 42.42 -2.28
N THR A 774 12.47 42.76 -2.31
CA THR A 774 11.55 42.18 -3.30
C THR A 774 11.34 43.18 -4.43
N THR A 775 11.62 42.76 -5.67
CA THR A 775 11.31 43.54 -6.88
C THR A 775 9.88 43.26 -7.32
N PRO A 776 9.16 44.23 -7.91
CA PRO A 776 7.77 44.05 -8.38
C PRO A 776 7.57 42.91 -9.40
N GLN A 777 8.66 42.42 -10.00
CA GLN A 777 8.64 41.44 -11.09
C GLN A 777 8.91 39.99 -10.65
N GLY A 778 8.92 39.68 -9.34
CA GLY A 778 9.49 38.41 -8.84
C GLY A 778 8.75 37.64 -7.74
N SER A 779 7.56 38.06 -7.27
CA SER A 779 6.83 37.27 -6.26
C SER A 779 5.80 36.33 -6.89
N LEU A 780 6.21 35.10 -7.20
CA LEU A 780 5.31 33.99 -7.52
C LEU A 780 4.69 33.45 -6.23
N SER A 781 3.74 34.17 -5.64
CA SER A 781 2.93 33.63 -4.55
C SER A 781 1.82 32.73 -5.13
N PRO A 782 1.60 31.48 -4.66
CA PRO A 782 0.66 30.54 -5.29
C PRO A 782 -0.82 30.89 -5.12
N ILE A 783 -1.16 31.96 -4.38
CA ILE A 783 -2.52 32.33 -4.03
C ILE A 783 -2.70 33.85 -4.22
N GLY A 784 -3.17 34.24 -5.40
CA GLY A 784 -3.69 35.58 -5.69
C GLY A 784 -2.64 36.63 -6.07
N ASN A 785 -2.87 37.32 -7.20
CA ASN A 785 -2.12 38.52 -7.59
C ASN A 785 -2.44 39.66 -6.62
N VAL A 786 -1.70 39.75 -5.52
CA VAL A 786 -1.64 40.98 -4.72
C VAL A 786 -0.51 41.84 -5.31
N PRO A 787 -0.78 43.05 -5.83
CA PRO A 787 0.28 43.93 -6.31
C PRO A 787 1.13 44.36 -5.11
N THR A 788 2.38 43.90 -5.06
CA THR A 788 3.35 44.37 -4.05
C THR A 788 4.24 45.45 -4.66
N ASN A 789 4.19 46.65 -4.10
CA ASN A 789 5.21 47.66 -4.36
C ASN A 789 6.56 47.10 -3.90
N GLY A 790 7.56 47.08 -4.80
CA GLY A 790 8.89 46.60 -4.47
C GLY A 790 9.45 47.35 -3.26
N GLY A 791 10.01 46.61 -2.30
CA GLY A 791 10.46 47.16 -1.03
C GLY A 791 11.51 46.28 -0.37
N VAL A 792 12.32 46.89 0.48
CA VAL A 792 13.26 46.20 1.38
C VAL A 792 12.49 45.81 2.63
N SER A 793 12.27 44.52 2.83
CA SER A 793 11.68 43.98 4.06
C SER A 793 12.80 43.49 4.98
N ASN A 794 12.80 43.99 6.21
CA ASN A 794 13.58 43.41 7.30
C ASN A 794 12.64 42.52 8.13
N SER A 795 13.14 41.37 8.57
CA SER A 795 12.49 40.52 9.55
C SER A 795 13.53 40.06 10.56
N PHE A 796 13.33 40.46 11.81
CA PHE A 796 14.06 39.97 12.96
C PHE A 796 13.12 39.07 13.74
N ASP A 797 13.54 37.86 14.06
CA ASP A 797 12.81 36.95 14.91
C ASP A 797 13.73 36.35 15.98
N VAL A 798 13.21 36.29 17.21
CA VAL A 798 13.83 35.57 18.31
C VAL A 798 12.76 34.67 18.89
N GLN A 799 12.95 33.36 18.71
CA GLN A 799 11.97 32.35 19.06
C GLN A 799 12.63 31.27 19.90
N ALA A 800 11.96 30.91 20.99
CA ALA A 800 12.30 29.79 21.84
C ALA A 800 11.28 28.67 21.62
N GLY A 801 11.74 27.43 21.55
CA GLY A 801 10.84 26.29 21.44
C GLY A 801 11.48 25.08 20.79
N VAL A 802 10.61 24.22 20.29
CA VAL A 802 10.95 22.93 19.73
C VAL A 802 10.90 23.02 18.21
N THR A 803 11.98 22.67 17.53
CA THR A 803 12.05 22.62 16.06
C THR A 803 12.14 21.18 15.58
N SER A 804 11.25 20.79 14.66
CA SER A 804 11.29 19.49 13.98
C SER A 804 11.42 18.28 14.91
N TYR A 805 10.80 18.31 16.10
CA TYR A 805 10.80 17.17 17.01
C TYR A 805 9.95 16.04 16.46
N GLU A 806 10.56 14.87 16.27
CA GLU A 806 9.86 13.69 15.82
C GLU A 806 9.02 13.09 16.95
N LEU A 807 7.71 13.06 16.76
CA LEU A 807 6.79 12.31 17.60
C LEU A 807 6.90 10.83 17.23
N ASP A 808 7.54 10.06 18.09
CA ASP A 808 7.90 8.67 17.82
C ASP A 808 6.74 7.68 18.01
N PHE A 809 5.73 7.75 17.13
CA PHE A 809 4.57 6.85 17.15
C PHE A 809 4.92 5.41 16.74
N PHE A 810 5.91 5.26 15.86
CA PHE A 810 6.29 3.99 15.24
C PHE A 810 7.59 3.39 15.82
N GLY A 811 8.08 3.95 16.93
CA GLY A 811 9.22 3.42 17.68
C GLY A 811 10.57 3.53 16.97
N ARG A 812 10.74 4.42 15.98
CA ARG A 812 12.01 4.61 15.26
C ARG A 812 13.10 5.12 16.20
N GLN A 813 12.79 6.17 16.97
CA GLN A 813 13.73 6.78 17.91
C GLN A 813 13.93 5.87 19.14
N GLN A 814 12.88 5.18 19.58
CA GLN A 814 12.93 4.19 20.64
C GLN A 814 13.82 3.00 20.29
N SER A 815 13.66 2.41 19.10
CA SER A 815 14.53 1.35 18.59
C SER A 815 15.97 1.84 18.44
N THR A 816 16.20 3.08 18.01
CA THR A 816 17.54 3.68 17.93
C THR A 816 18.17 3.86 19.31
N ALA A 817 17.39 4.28 20.31
CA ALA A 817 17.83 4.41 21.69
C ALA A 817 18.10 3.04 22.33
N GLN A 818 17.26 2.02 22.05
CA GLN A 818 17.47 0.64 22.47
C GLN A 818 18.75 0.06 21.86
N GLN A 819 19.00 0.30 20.57
CA GLN A 819 20.25 -0.06 19.90
C GLN A 819 21.46 0.58 20.60
N GLY A 820 21.40 1.89 20.89
CA GLY A 820 22.45 2.58 21.62
C GLY A 820 22.65 2.04 23.04
N GLY A 821 21.57 1.71 23.73
CA GLY A 821 21.61 1.15 25.09
C GLY A 821 22.27 -0.24 25.12
N ALA A 822 21.91 -1.12 24.18
CA ALA A 822 22.52 -2.43 24.06
C ALA A 822 24.01 -2.35 23.64
N LEU A 823 24.39 -1.36 22.82
CA LEU A 823 25.82 -1.10 22.53
C LEU A 823 26.58 -0.55 23.76
N ALA A 824 25.95 0.28 24.59
CA ALA A 824 26.54 0.74 25.83
C ALA A 824 26.73 -0.41 26.83
N GLU A 825 25.76 -1.32 26.92
CA GLU A 825 25.91 -2.55 27.69
C GLU A 825 27.04 -3.42 27.13
N ALA A 826 27.11 -3.61 25.81
CA ALA A 826 28.21 -4.34 25.18
C ALA A 826 29.58 -3.73 25.53
N GLY A 827 29.71 -2.39 25.52
CA GLY A 827 30.93 -1.69 25.92
C GLY A 827 31.31 -1.89 27.39
N ASP A 828 30.32 -1.93 28.29
CA ASP A 828 30.53 -2.23 29.71
C ASP A 828 31.00 -3.67 29.92
N LYS A 829 30.43 -4.62 29.16
CA LYS A 829 30.84 -6.03 29.19
C LYS A 829 32.21 -6.24 28.54
N ASP A 830 32.55 -5.51 27.48
CA ASP A 830 33.90 -5.52 26.88
C ASP A 830 34.96 -5.03 27.88
N TYR A 831 34.66 -3.97 28.65
CA TYR A 831 35.54 -3.51 29.71
C TYR A 831 35.73 -4.56 30.82
N ALA A 832 34.66 -5.25 31.21
CA ALA A 832 34.74 -6.37 32.14
C ALA A 832 35.59 -7.53 31.60
N ALA A 833 35.46 -7.86 30.31
CA ALA A 833 36.27 -8.87 29.64
C ALA A 833 37.76 -8.47 29.57
N ALA A 834 38.05 -7.21 29.21
CA ALA A 834 39.42 -6.68 29.19
C ALA A 834 40.05 -6.69 30.59
N ARG A 835 39.29 -6.33 31.63
CA ARG A 835 39.72 -6.42 33.03
C ARG A 835 40.08 -7.85 33.42
N MET A 836 39.21 -8.81 33.13
CA MET A 836 39.46 -10.23 33.37
C MET A 836 40.71 -10.73 32.61
N ASN A 837 40.86 -10.31 31.35
CA ASN A 837 42.01 -10.68 30.53
C ASN A 837 43.32 -10.12 31.09
N LEU A 838 43.34 -8.86 31.51
CA LEU A 838 44.51 -8.23 32.13
C LEU A 838 44.93 -8.93 33.42
N VAL A 839 43.97 -9.27 34.30
CA VAL A 839 44.25 -10.03 35.52
C VAL A 839 44.97 -11.34 35.19
N GLY A 840 44.47 -12.05 34.18
CA GLY A 840 45.08 -13.31 33.75
C GLY A 840 46.43 -13.14 33.04
N GLU A 841 46.61 -12.09 32.24
CA GLU A 841 47.90 -11.80 31.58
C GLU A 841 48.98 -11.40 32.57
N VAL A 842 48.67 -10.54 33.54
CA VAL A 842 49.59 -10.18 34.64
C VAL A 842 49.94 -11.41 35.46
N SER A 843 48.95 -12.26 35.78
CA SER A 843 49.19 -13.52 36.50
C SER A 843 50.11 -14.46 35.72
N ASN A 844 49.88 -14.65 34.42
CA ASN A 844 50.72 -15.50 33.56
C ASN A 844 52.14 -14.94 33.42
N ALA A 845 52.30 -13.63 33.21
CA ALA A 845 53.60 -12.99 33.11
C ALA A 845 54.40 -13.09 34.42
N TYR A 846 53.75 -12.87 35.56
CA TYR A 846 54.38 -13.00 36.88
C TYR A 846 54.77 -14.45 37.21
N LEU A 847 53.91 -15.42 36.89
CA LEU A 847 54.23 -16.84 37.07
C LEU A 847 55.40 -17.28 36.19
N THR A 848 55.46 -16.79 34.95
CA THR A 848 56.59 -17.04 34.03
C THR A 848 57.88 -16.46 34.59
N LEU A 849 57.86 -15.21 35.05
CA LEU A 849 59.00 -14.57 35.71
C LEU A 849 59.50 -15.36 36.94
N ARG A 850 58.58 -15.85 37.79
CA ARG A 850 58.96 -16.67 38.95
C ARG A 850 59.61 -18.00 38.54
N ALA A 851 59.10 -18.65 37.51
CA ALA A 851 59.66 -19.90 37.01
C ALA A 851 61.03 -19.69 36.35
N ASP A 852 61.19 -18.63 35.55
CA ASP A 852 62.46 -18.31 34.89
C ASP A 852 63.54 -17.86 35.90
N ARG A 853 63.14 -17.24 37.01
CA ARG A 853 64.04 -17.02 38.15
C ARG A 853 64.46 -18.33 38.83
N ALA A 854 63.55 -19.28 38.98
CA ALA A 854 63.88 -20.60 39.50
C ALA A 854 64.85 -21.35 38.55
N LEU A 855 64.65 -21.23 37.24
CA LEU A 855 65.58 -21.75 36.22
C LEU A 855 66.94 -21.07 36.26
N LEU A 856 66.98 -19.74 36.45
CA LEU A 856 68.23 -19.00 36.63
C LEU A 856 68.97 -19.42 37.91
N ALA A 857 68.24 -19.61 39.03
CA ALA A 857 68.82 -20.11 40.27
C ALA A 857 69.40 -21.53 40.10
N LEU A 858 68.69 -22.41 39.39
CA LEU A 858 69.14 -23.75 39.04
C LEU A 858 70.40 -23.71 38.15
N ALA A 859 70.42 -22.84 37.12
CA ALA A 859 71.55 -22.67 36.23
C ALA A 859 72.79 -22.10 36.96
N ASN A 860 72.61 -21.15 37.88
CA ASN A 860 73.68 -20.63 38.74
C ASN A 860 74.29 -21.73 39.62
N ALA A 861 73.45 -22.58 40.21
CA ALA A 861 73.91 -23.70 41.03
C ALA A 861 74.70 -24.73 40.19
N ASN A 862 74.24 -25.02 38.97
CA ASN A 862 74.92 -25.92 38.03
C ASN A 862 76.26 -25.35 37.55
N GLU A 863 76.32 -24.08 37.17
CA GLU A 863 77.57 -23.40 36.76
C GLU A 863 78.60 -23.40 37.88
N SER A 864 78.19 -23.06 39.12
CA SER A 864 79.09 -23.06 40.29
C SER A 864 79.66 -24.47 40.55
N GLY A 865 78.83 -25.50 40.41
CA GLY A 865 79.24 -26.91 40.51
C GLY A 865 80.23 -27.31 39.42
N LEU A 866 79.94 -26.96 38.16
CA LEU A 866 80.79 -27.28 37.01
C LEU A 866 82.10 -26.49 37.00
N SER A 867 82.11 -25.23 37.46
CA SER A 867 83.32 -24.41 37.60
C SER A 867 84.27 -25.04 38.62
N SER A 868 83.74 -25.40 39.80
CA SER A 868 84.51 -26.07 40.85
C SER A 868 85.11 -27.39 40.35
N ASN A 869 84.35 -28.14 39.53
CA ASN A 869 84.80 -29.42 38.95
C ASN A 869 85.83 -29.23 37.84
N ALA A 870 85.68 -28.23 36.96
CA ALA A 870 86.65 -27.91 35.91
C ALA A 870 88.00 -27.48 36.50
N ASP A 871 87.97 -26.68 37.58
CA ASP A 871 89.17 -26.28 38.32
C ASP A 871 89.89 -27.46 38.98
N MET A 872 89.13 -28.45 39.45
CA MET A 872 89.68 -29.69 40.00
C MET A 872 90.37 -30.53 38.92
N ILE A 873 89.76 -30.69 37.74
CA ILE A 873 90.34 -31.44 36.62
C ILE A 873 91.58 -30.73 36.04
N GLY A 874 91.55 -29.39 35.97
CA GLY A 874 92.71 -28.58 35.58
C GLY A 874 93.90 -28.80 36.52
N ARG A 875 93.65 -28.84 37.83
CA ARG A 875 94.68 -29.16 38.84
C ARG A 875 95.18 -30.60 38.73
N ALA A 876 94.29 -31.58 38.52
CA ALA A 876 94.66 -32.98 38.30
C ALA A 876 95.52 -33.18 37.03
N LYS A 877 95.25 -32.41 35.96
CA LYS A 877 96.07 -32.41 34.73
C LYS A 877 97.48 -31.87 34.99
N ALA A 878 97.60 -30.77 35.73
CA ALA A 878 98.90 -30.18 36.09
C ALA A 878 99.77 -31.14 36.90
N ALA A 879 99.15 -32.03 37.69
CA ALA A 879 99.81 -33.10 38.43
C ALA A 879 100.05 -34.39 37.60
N GLY A 880 99.73 -34.40 36.31
CA GLY A 880 99.90 -35.56 35.42
C GLY A 880 98.82 -36.65 35.50
N GLY A 881 97.79 -36.48 36.33
CA GLY A 881 96.77 -37.51 36.64
C GLY A 881 95.50 -37.48 35.79
N ALA A 882 95.39 -36.61 34.78
CA ALA A 882 94.22 -36.51 33.89
C ALA A 882 94.62 -36.33 32.42
N ALA A 883 93.77 -36.76 31.47
CA ALA A 883 94.02 -36.58 30.05
C ALA A 883 93.72 -35.14 29.59
N GLN A 884 94.40 -34.67 28.53
CA GLN A 884 94.11 -33.33 27.96
C GLN A 884 92.67 -33.26 27.42
N LEU A 885 92.16 -34.39 26.91
CA LEU A 885 90.78 -34.56 26.45
C LEU A 885 89.77 -34.23 27.57
N ASP A 886 90.06 -34.62 28.81
CA ASP A 886 89.14 -34.45 29.94
C ASP A 886 89.02 -32.97 30.36
N VAL A 887 90.12 -32.22 30.27
CA VAL A 887 90.13 -30.77 30.49
C VAL A 887 89.23 -30.06 29.47
N TYR A 888 89.36 -30.39 28.18
CA TYR A 888 88.52 -29.78 27.14
C TYR A 888 87.05 -30.19 27.27
N ARG A 889 86.76 -31.42 27.70
CA ARG A 889 85.38 -31.86 28.01
C ARG A 889 84.77 -31.07 29.17
N ALA A 890 85.50 -30.90 30.27
CA ALA A 890 85.05 -30.12 31.43
C ALA A 890 84.86 -28.63 31.09
N GLN A 891 85.77 -28.05 30.30
CA GLN A 891 85.63 -26.67 29.81
C GLN A 891 84.39 -26.50 28.92
N SER A 892 84.14 -27.45 28.01
CA SER A 892 82.95 -27.42 27.15
C SER A 892 81.65 -27.43 27.96
N LEU A 893 81.56 -28.29 28.99
CA LEU A 893 80.40 -28.35 29.89
C LEU A 893 80.21 -27.05 30.68
N LEU A 894 81.29 -26.45 31.19
CA LEU A 894 81.24 -25.16 31.88
C LEU A 894 80.76 -24.03 30.94
N GLN A 895 81.29 -23.98 29.70
CA GLN A 895 80.83 -22.98 28.74
C GLN A 895 79.36 -23.19 28.36
N ASN A 896 78.89 -24.44 28.25
CA ASN A 896 77.47 -24.73 28.03
C ASN A 896 76.60 -24.20 29.19
N ALA A 897 77.02 -24.42 30.43
CA ALA A 897 76.30 -23.91 31.61
C ALA A 897 76.26 -22.38 31.66
N ARG A 898 77.35 -21.69 31.29
CA ARG A 898 77.38 -20.21 31.16
C ARG A 898 76.44 -19.70 30.07
N VAL A 899 76.37 -20.38 28.92
CA VAL A 899 75.38 -20.04 27.87
C VAL A 899 73.95 -20.15 28.41
N ARG A 900 73.64 -21.21 29.17
CA ARG A 900 72.31 -21.37 29.79
C ARG A 900 72.02 -20.32 30.87
N GLN A 901 73.03 -19.94 31.65
CA GLN A 901 72.90 -18.87 32.63
C GLN A 901 72.53 -17.53 31.96
N GLU A 902 73.23 -17.16 30.88
CA GLU A 902 72.92 -15.93 30.13
C GLU A 902 71.56 -16.01 29.42
N GLU A 903 71.17 -17.19 28.93
CA GLU A 903 69.83 -17.42 28.37
C GLU A 903 68.73 -17.10 29.39
N TYR A 904 68.82 -17.63 30.61
CA TYR A 904 67.82 -17.36 31.65
C TYR A 904 67.90 -15.93 32.20
N ARG A 905 69.10 -15.33 32.28
CA ARG A 905 69.22 -13.88 32.60
C ARG A 905 68.48 -13.02 31.58
N MET A 906 68.65 -13.32 30.30
CA MET A 906 67.93 -12.65 29.23
C MET A 906 66.42 -12.83 29.36
N ARG A 907 65.92 -14.05 29.61
CA ARG A 907 64.48 -14.30 29.78
C ARG A 907 63.89 -13.55 30.97
N VAL A 908 64.54 -13.59 32.14
CA VAL A 908 64.12 -12.82 33.32
C VAL A 908 64.06 -11.31 33.01
N ALA A 909 65.02 -10.79 32.26
CA ALA A 909 65.00 -9.39 31.83
C ALA A 909 63.83 -9.10 30.87
N GLN A 910 63.55 -9.98 29.91
CA GLN A 910 62.42 -9.87 28.98
C GLN A 910 61.07 -9.95 29.70
N ASP A 911 60.92 -10.86 30.66
CA ASP A 911 59.72 -11.02 31.48
C ASP A 911 59.46 -9.77 32.33
N LEU A 912 60.50 -9.19 32.93
CA LEU A 912 60.37 -7.91 33.65
C LEU A 912 59.94 -6.78 32.72
N GLN A 913 60.45 -6.72 31.47
CA GLN A 913 59.99 -5.72 30.49
C GLN A 913 58.53 -5.95 30.08
N TRP A 914 58.11 -7.19 29.90
CA TRP A 914 56.71 -7.49 29.61
C TRP A 914 55.79 -7.11 30.78
N LEU A 915 56.22 -7.40 32.01
CA LEU A 915 55.50 -7.02 33.22
C LEU A 915 55.41 -5.49 33.39
N ASN A 916 56.46 -4.74 33.02
CA ASN A 916 56.42 -3.27 32.99
C ASN A 916 55.29 -2.75 32.09
N VAL A 917 55.08 -3.37 30.93
CA VAL A 917 54.02 -3.00 29.99
C VAL A 917 52.63 -3.33 30.56
N LEU A 918 52.45 -4.55 31.08
CA LEU A 918 51.17 -5.00 31.63
C LEU A 918 50.76 -4.22 32.89
N VAL A 919 51.71 -3.94 33.80
CA VAL A 919 51.47 -3.14 35.00
C VAL A 919 51.31 -1.66 34.67
N GLY A 920 51.89 -1.20 33.57
CA GLY A 920 51.80 0.19 33.10
C GLY A 920 52.77 1.15 33.80
N GLN A 921 53.73 0.62 34.55
CA GLN A 921 54.84 1.34 35.18
C GLN A 921 56.02 0.38 35.43
N PRO A 922 57.25 0.90 35.62
CA PRO A 922 58.40 0.06 35.96
C PRO A 922 58.17 -0.71 37.26
N VAL A 923 58.40 -2.02 37.24
CA VAL A 923 58.41 -2.90 38.42
C VAL A 923 59.82 -2.98 39.02
N PRO A 924 59.95 -3.18 40.34
CA PRO A 924 61.25 -3.43 40.96
C PRO A 924 62.01 -4.59 40.31
N PRO A 925 63.35 -4.50 40.13
CA PRO A 925 64.15 -5.62 39.63
C PRO A 925 64.06 -6.88 40.50
N GLU A 926 63.62 -6.74 41.76
CA GLU A 926 63.43 -7.82 42.72
C GLU A 926 62.09 -8.54 42.55
N THR A 927 61.19 -8.08 41.66
CA THR A 927 59.82 -8.60 41.59
C THR A 927 59.73 -10.11 41.32
N GLY A 928 59.02 -10.85 42.19
CA GLY A 928 58.90 -12.31 42.12
C GLY A 928 60.03 -13.08 42.82
N SER A 929 60.83 -12.44 43.67
CA SER A 929 61.81 -13.10 44.56
C SER A 929 61.27 -13.42 45.97
N THR A 930 60.13 -12.82 46.37
CA THR A 930 59.63 -12.87 47.75
C THR A 930 59.19 -14.28 48.19
N ARG A 931 58.56 -15.03 47.29
CA ARG A 931 58.01 -16.36 47.56
C ARG A 931 58.80 -17.44 46.80
N PRO A 932 59.31 -18.50 47.47
CA PRO A 932 60.08 -19.53 46.80
C PRO A 932 59.23 -20.37 45.84
N TRP A 933 59.79 -20.70 44.67
CA TRP A 933 59.21 -21.71 43.78
C TRP A 933 59.41 -23.10 44.41
N PRO A 934 58.43 -24.02 44.42
CA PRO A 934 57.19 -24.07 43.64
C PRO A 934 55.90 -23.69 44.41
N GLU A 935 55.98 -22.81 45.41
CA GLU A 935 54.80 -22.48 46.22
C GLU A 935 53.70 -21.78 45.39
N ARG A 936 52.46 -22.28 45.47
CA ARG A 936 51.33 -21.84 44.64
C ARG A 936 50.94 -20.38 44.91
N SER A 937 50.88 -19.57 43.86
CA SER A 937 50.35 -18.19 43.92
C SER A 937 48.83 -18.09 43.70
N THR A 938 48.15 -19.18 43.33
CA THR A 938 46.72 -19.20 42.96
C THR A 938 45.95 -20.33 43.65
N ALA A 939 44.66 -20.09 43.91
CA ALA A 939 43.71 -21.05 44.46
C ALA A 939 43.08 -21.94 43.35
N PRO A 940 42.66 -23.17 43.68
CA PRO A 940 41.94 -24.03 42.72
C PRO A 940 40.55 -23.46 42.35
N VAL A 941 40.07 -23.74 41.14
CA VAL A 941 38.80 -23.23 40.59
C VAL A 941 37.92 -24.40 40.12
N THR A 942 36.59 -24.30 40.30
CA THR A 942 35.61 -25.30 39.87
C THR A 942 34.83 -24.85 38.62
N ALA A 943 34.60 -25.76 37.67
CA ALA A 943 34.14 -25.43 36.32
C ALA A 943 32.61 -25.23 36.15
N GLY A 944 31.78 -25.76 37.05
CA GLY A 944 30.32 -25.68 36.92
C GLY A 944 29.76 -26.32 35.64
N LEU A 945 28.57 -25.90 35.20
CA LEU A 945 27.89 -26.40 33.99
C LEU A 945 28.24 -25.58 32.73
N PRO A 946 28.32 -26.20 31.52
CA PRO A 946 28.56 -25.47 30.27
C PRO A 946 27.54 -24.35 30.01
N SER A 947 26.25 -24.61 30.24
CA SER A 947 25.18 -23.62 30.04
C SER A 947 25.33 -22.36 30.90
N SER A 948 26.01 -22.47 32.04
CA SER A 948 26.25 -21.32 32.93
C SER A 948 27.20 -20.28 32.32
N LEU A 949 28.05 -20.66 31.36
CA LEU A 949 28.98 -19.75 30.69
C LEU A 949 28.26 -18.66 29.90
N LEU A 950 27.13 -19.00 29.26
CA LEU A 950 26.34 -18.07 28.45
C LEU A 950 25.83 -16.86 29.26
N GLN A 951 25.67 -17.01 30.57
CA GLN A 951 25.17 -15.97 31.46
C GLN A 951 26.28 -15.26 32.26
N ARG A 952 27.52 -15.75 32.19
CA ARG A 952 28.61 -15.35 33.09
C ARG A 952 29.77 -14.69 32.36
N ARG A 953 30.13 -15.24 31.20
CA ARG A 953 31.34 -14.82 30.49
C ARG A 953 31.11 -13.43 29.88
N PRO A 954 31.90 -12.41 30.26
CA PRO A 954 31.63 -11.03 29.87
C PRO A 954 31.72 -10.80 28.35
N ASP A 955 32.61 -11.51 27.65
CA ASP A 955 32.71 -11.47 26.19
C ASP A 955 31.46 -12.04 25.48
N LEU A 956 30.86 -13.12 26.00
CA LEU A 956 29.60 -13.67 25.48
C LEU A 956 28.42 -12.72 25.74
N LEU A 957 28.36 -12.13 26.93
CA LEU A 957 27.36 -11.11 27.25
C LEU A 957 27.49 -9.88 26.34
N ALA A 958 28.73 -9.46 26.04
CA ALA A 958 28.99 -8.38 25.08
C ALA A 958 28.55 -8.76 23.66
N ALA A 959 28.81 -9.99 23.21
CA ALA A 959 28.38 -10.48 21.91
C ALA A 959 26.85 -10.56 21.80
N TYR A 960 26.16 -11.03 22.85
CA TYR A 960 24.70 -11.07 22.90
C TYR A 960 24.07 -9.66 22.89
N ALA A 961 24.61 -8.72 23.66
CA ALA A 961 24.16 -7.33 23.64
C ALA A 961 24.32 -6.69 22.24
N ARG A 962 25.33 -7.09 21.45
CA ARG A 962 25.44 -6.68 20.04
C ARG A 962 24.35 -7.29 19.14
N VAL A 963 23.88 -8.51 19.42
CA VAL A 963 22.71 -9.11 18.74
C VAL A 963 21.44 -8.31 19.06
N GLU A 964 21.23 -7.94 20.33
CA GLU A 964 20.11 -7.08 20.74
C GLU A 964 20.17 -5.70 20.07
N ALA A 965 21.37 -5.12 19.97
CA ALA A 965 21.59 -3.88 19.26
C ALA A 965 21.24 -4.00 17.77
N ALA A 966 21.70 -5.06 17.10
CA ALA A 966 21.42 -5.29 15.68
C ALA A 966 19.92 -5.53 15.44
N ASN A 967 19.24 -6.26 16.32
CA ASN A 967 17.80 -6.51 16.22
C ASN A 967 17.00 -5.20 16.35
N SER A 968 17.36 -4.35 17.31
CA SER A 968 16.78 -3.02 17.46
C SER A 968 17.04 -2.14 16.23
N GLY A 969 18.21 -2.26 15.59
CA GLY A 969 18.52 -1.60 14.32
C GLY A 969 17.59 -1.99 13.16
N VAL A 970 17.16 -3.26 13.08
CA VAL A 970 16.14 -3.71 12.12
C VAL A 970 14.79 -3.03 12.39
N GLY A 971 14.39 -2.90 13.66
CA GLY A 971 13.19 -2.17 14.07
C GLY A 971 13.21 -0.70 13.62
N ALA A 972 14.32 0.00 13.86
CA ALA A 972 14.50 1.38 13.43
C ALA A 972 14.47 1.53 11.89
N ALA A 973 15.05 0.58 11.15
CA ALA A 973 15.02 0.57 9.69
C ALA A 973 13.61 0.34 9.12
N LYS A 974 12.82 -0.56 9.74
CA LYS A 974 11.42 -0.81 9.37
C LYS A 974 10.54 0.41 9.67
N ALA A 975 10.75 1.08 10.81
CA ALA A 975 10.03 2.30 11.16
C ALA A 975 10.29 3.47 10.18
N ALA A 976 11.44 3.50 9.50
CA ALA A 976 11.74 4.52 8.48
C ALA A 976 10.90 4.39 7.18
N MET A 977 10.17 3.28 7.00
CA MET A 977 9.20 3.11 5.90
C MET A 977 7.88 3.83 6.16
N LEU A 978 7.63 4.25 7.40
CA LEU A 978 6.37 4.85 7.84
C LEU A 978 6.43 6.37 7.87
N PRO A 979 5.28 7.06 8.01
CA PRO A 979 5.24 8.51 8.09
C PRO A 979 5.99 9.01 9.33
N THR A 980 6.90 9.95 9.14
CA THR A 980 7.50 10.72 10.23
C THR A 980 6.60 11.90 10.57
N ILE A 981 6.19 12.01 11.83
CA ILE A 981 5.39 13.13 12.33
C ILE A 981 6.32 14.06 13.10
N SER A 982 6.54 15.24 12.55
CA SER A 982 7.37 16.29 13.14
C SER A 982 6.49 17.36 13.79
N LEU A 983 6.87 17.80 14.99
CA LEU A 983 6.27 18.90 15.73
C LEU A 983 7.27 20.04 15.79
N THR A 984 6.85 21.21 15.31
CA THR A 984 7.54 22.47 15.53
C THR A 984 6.63 23.37 16.36
N ALA A 985 7.08 23.76 17.54
CA ALA A 985 6.35 24.62 18.46
C ALA A 985 7.29 25.74 18.92
N LEU A 986 7.08 26.94 18.40
CA LEU A 986 7.94 28.09 18.60
C LEU A 986 7.13 29.21 19.26
N ALA A 987 7.73 29.92 20.21
CA ALA A 987 7.16 31.09 20.85
C ALA A 987 8.25 32.17 20.99
N GLY A 988 7.92 33.41 20.68
CA GLY A 988 8.94 34.45 20.61
C GLY A 988 8.41 35.81 20.17
N GLY A 989 9.30 36.61 19.59
CA GLY A 989 8.95 37.88 18.95
C GLY A 989 9.38 37.89 17.48
N ILE A 990 8.56 38.48 16.62
CA ILE A 990 8.89 38.77 15.21
C ILE A 990 8.65 40.25 14.97
N SER A 991 9.62 40.96 14.39
CA SER A 991 9.50 42.40 14.13
C SER A 991 10.23 42.83 12.85
N GLY A 992 9.73 43.89 12.22
CA GLY A 992 10.43 44.58 11.12
C GLY A 992 11.65 45.38 11.59
N ASP A 993 11.65 45.78 12.87
CA ASP A 993 12.73 46.54 13.48
C ASP A 993 13.25 45.84 14.74
N LEU A 994 14.57 45.76 14.88
CA LEU A 994 15.23 45.10 16.02
C LEU A 994 14.84 45.72 17.36
N SER A 995 14.60 47.04 17.39
CA SER A 995 14.23 47.79 18.61
C SER A 995 12.87 47.41 19.18
N SER A 996 11.95 46.90 18.36
CA SER A 996 10.60 46.51 18.78
C SER A 996 10.42 45.01 18.97
N LEU A 997 11.48 44.20 18.86
CA LEU A 997 11.42 42.74 18.86
C LEU A 997 10.79 42.14 20.13
N LEU A 998 11.05 42.71 21.31
CA LEU A 998 10.52 42.24 22.60
C LEU A 998 9.31 43.05 23.11
N SER A 999 8.77 43.94 22.28
CA SER A 999 7.59 44.74 22.64
C SER A 999 6.32 43.86 22.72
N SER A 1000 5.35 44.26 23.54
CA SER A 1000 4.13 43.47 23.78
C SER A 1000 3.30 43.19 22.52
N GLY A 1001 3.39 44.06 21.51
CA GLY A 1001 2.68 43.93 20.24
C GLY A 1001 3.30 42.95 19.23
N ASN A 1002 4.55 42.53 19.44
CA ASN A 1002 5.31 41.71 18.48
C ASN A 1002 5.50 40.26 18.92
N ARG A 1003 4.74 39.80 19.93
CA ARG A 1003 4.73 38.40 20.40
C ARG A 1003 4.12 37.48 19.34
N SER A 1004 4.84 36.43 18.97
CA SER A 1004 4.44 35.43 17.99
C SER A 1004 4.54 34.03 18.58
N TRP A 1005 3.61 33.16 18.23
CA TRP A 1005 3.73 31.72 18.45
C TRP A 1005 3.36 30.98 17.17
N ALA A 1006 4.00 29.85 16.93
CA ALA A 1006 3.76 28.99 15.78
C ALA A 1006 3.76 27.52 16.21
N GLY A 1007 2.69 26.80 15.88
CA GLY A 1007 2.60 25.36 16.03
C GLY A 1007 2.40 24.71 14.67
N VAL A 1008 3.36 23.90 14.23
CA VAL A 1008 3.34 23.21 12.95
C VAL A 1008 3.50 21.71 13.20
N LEU A 1009 2.51 20.94 12.76
CA LEU A 1009 2.61 19.49 12.63
C LEU A 1009 2.91 19.15 11.17
N GLY A 1010 4.11 18.64 10.91
CA GLY A 1010 4.53 18.17 9.59
C GLY A 1010 4.50 16.67 9.52
N VAL A 1011 3.73 16.09 8.59
CA VAL A 1011 3.76 14.65 8.30
C VAL A 1011 4.55 14.44 7.01
N SER A 1012 5.64 13.70 7.09
CA SER A 1012 6.46 13.31 5.94
C SER A 1012 6.37 11.82 5.75
N LEU A 1013 5.75 11.37 4.65
CA LEU A 1013 5.82 10.00 4.19
C LEU A 1013 6.54 10.03 2.83
N PRO A 1014 7.82 9.67 2.77
CA PRO A 1014 8.52 9.69 1.49
C PRO A 1014 7.96 8.55 0.62
N LEU A 1015 7.30 8.92 -0.47
CA LEU A 1015 6.54 7.99 -1.33
C LEU A 1015 7.43 7.21 -2.30
N PHE A 1016 8.60 7.77 -2.64
CA PHE A 1016 9.53 7.26 -3.63
C PHE A 1016 10.97 7.62 -3.27
N ASP A 1017 11.84 6.62 -3.19
CA ASP A 1017 13.26 6.77 -2.80
C ASP A 1017 14.19 5.80 -3.56
N TRP A 1018 13.76 5.31 -4.73
CA TRP A 1018 14.52 4.39 -5.58
C TRP A 1018 15.04 3.13 -4.85
N GLY A 1019 14.28 2.63 -3.87
CA GLY A 1019 14.64 1.43 -3.11
C GLY A 1019 15.64 1.64 -1.97
N ARG A 1020 16.05 2.89 -1.69
CA ARG A 1020 17.03 3.22 -0.64
C ARG A 1020 16.68 2.62 0.73
N ARG A 1021 15.43 2.75 1.17
CA ARG A 1021 15.01 2.19 2.47
C ARG A 1021 14.89 0.67 2.45
N SER A 1022 14.50 0.07 1.34
CA SER A 1022 14.47 -1.39 1.22
C SER A 1022 15.88 -1.95 1.40
N ALA A 1023 16.87 -1.36 0.71
CA ALA A 1023 18.27 -1.73 0.86
C ALA A 1023 18.78 -1.51 2.30
N ASN A 1024 18.34 -0.45 2.97
CA ASN A 1024 18.69 -0.22 4.39
C ASN A 1024 18.09 -1.27 5.33
N ILE A 1025 16.87 -1.77 5.08
CA ILE A 1025 16.30 -2.86 5.87
C ILE A 1025 17.13 -4.12 5.66
N THR A 1026 17.37 -4.51 4.40
CA THR A 1026 18.22 -5.67 4.07
C THR A 1026 19.60 -5.56 4.73
N ALA A 1027 20.24 -4.39 4.67
CA ALA A 1027 21.54 -4.19 5.33
C ALA A 1027 21.49 -4.37 6.85
N ASN A 1028 20.39 -4.02 7.52
CA ASN A 1028 20.24 -4.25 8.96
C ASN A 1028 19.89 -5.71 9.28
N GLU A 1029 19.14 -6.39 8.42
CA GLU A 1029 18.85 -7.83 8.54
C GLU A 1029 20.14 -8.65 8.40
N GLU A 1030 21.00 -8.31 7.44
CA GLU A 1030 22.33 -8.94 7.29
C GLU A 1030 23.28 -8.64 8.46
N ARG A 1031 23.20 -7.44 9.06
CA ARG A 1031 23.95 -7.14 10.29
C ARG A 1031 23.47 -7.97 11.48
N LEU A 1032 22.17 -8.24 11.58
CA LEU A 1032 21.62 -9.12 12.60
C LEU A 1032 22.12 -10.56 12.40
N ALA A 1033 22.09 -11.07 11.17
CA ALA A 1033 22.62 -12.38 10.84
C ALA A 1033 24.12 -12.49 11.19
N ALA A 1034 24.93 -11.50 10.81
CA ALA A 1034 26.35 -11.46 11.15
C ALA A 1034 26.60 -11.39 12.68
N ALA A 1035 25.79 -10.63 13.42
CA ALA A 1035 25.88 -10.55 14.88
C ALA A 1035 25.51 -11.88 15.54
N MET A 1036 24.47 -12.56 15.05
CA MET A 1036 24.07 -13.89 15.52
C MET A 1036 25.20 -14.91 15.32
N SER A 1037 25.78 -14.99 14.11
CA SER A 1037 26.90 -15.89 13.85
C SER A 1037 28.15 -15.55 14.67
N SER A 1038 28.40 -14.27 14.94
CA SER A 1038 29.50 -13.85 15.81
C SER A 1038 29.31 -14.30 17.26
N TYR A 1039 28.08 -14.25 17.77
CA TYR A 1039 27.73 -14.77 19.09
C TYR A 1039 27.88 -16.30 19.17
N GLU A 1040 27.39 -17.02 18.15
CA GLU A 1040 27.53 -18.48 18.05
C GLU A 1040 29.00 -18.90 18.02
N TYR A 1041 29.83 -18.21 17.24
CA TYR A 1041 31.28 -18.45 17.19
C TYR A 1041 31.95 -18.16 18.53
N ALA A 1042 31.62 -17.04 19.18
CA ALA A 1042 32.17 -16.69 20.49
C ALA A 1042 31.83 -17.77 21.54
N ALA A 1043 30.60 -18.30 21.53
CA ALA A 1043 30.18 -19.39 22.41
C ALA A 1043 30.98 -20.68 22.14
N GLN A 1044 31.18 -21.04 20.88
CA GLN A 1044 32.00 -22.21 20.50
C GLN A 1044 33.45 -22.07 20.97
N VAL A 1045 34.06 -20.89 20.81
CA VAL A 1045 35.40 -20.59 21.30
C VAL A 1045 35.47 -20.69 22.82
N ALA A 1046 34.48 -20.14 23.53
CA ALA A 1046 34.43 -20.21 24.99
C ALA A 1046 34.31 -21.65 25.52
N PHE A 1047 33.48 -22.48 24.88
CA PHE A 1047 33.38 -23.91 25.21
C PHE A 1047 34.70 -24.64 24.96
N ARG A 1048 35.35 -24.39 23.82
CA ARG A 1048 36.65 -24.98 23.47
C ARG A 1048 37.74 -24.60 24.48
N GLU A 1049 37.85 -23.33 24.85
CA GLU A 1049 38.85 -22.85 25.81
C GLU A 1049 38.68 -23.50 27.18
N THR A 1050 37.43 -23.57 27.65
CA THR A 1050 37.12 -24.21 28.94
C THR A 1050 37.43 -25.70 28.89
N ALA A 1051 37.00 -26.38 27.82
CA ALA A 1051 37.28 -27.80 27.63
C ALA A 1051 38.79 -28.09 27.57
N ASN A 1052 39.56 -27.29 26.83
CA ASN A 1052 41.01 -27.45 26.72
C ASN A 1052 41.70 -27.26 28.08
N ALA A 1053 41.28 -26.27 28.87
CA ALA A 1053 41.86 -26.02 30.18
C ALA A 1053 41.55 -27.15 31.18
N LEU A 1054 40.35 -27.74 31.10
CA LEU A 1054 39.97 -28.90 31.91
C LEU A 1054 40.72 -30.18 31.52
N ILE A 1055 40.84 -30.45 30.22
CA ILE A 1055 41.64 -31.57 29.70
C ILE A 1055 43.11 -31.42 30.13
N ALA A 1056 43.65 -30.20 30.03
CA ALA A 1056 45.00 -29.92 30.49
C ALA A 1056 45.17 -30.14 32.00
N ASP A 1057 44.19 -29.74 32.84
CA ASP A 1057 44.27 -29.97 34.29
C ASP A 1057 44.29 -31.47 34.64
N ASP A 1058 43.44 -32.26 33.96
CA ASP A 1058 43.32 -33.70 34.18
C ASP A 1058 44.61 -34.46 33.83
N HIS A 1059 45.30 -34.06 32.75
CA HIS A 1059 46.55 -34.71 32.32
C HIS A 1059 47.82 -34.13 32.96
N LEU A 1060 47.86 -32.84 33.31
CA LEU A 1060 49.05 -32.22 33.91
C LEU A 1060 49.30 -32.74 35.32
N ARG A 1061 48.25 -33.08 36.07
CA ARG A 1061 48.36 -33.58 37.45
C ARG A 1061 49.16 -34.90 37.56
N PRO A 1062 48.79 -36.00 36.88
CA PRO A 1062 49.58 -37.24 36.93
C PRO A 1062 50.97 -37.08 36.29
N GLN A 1063 51.11 -36.26 35.25
CA GLN A 1063 52.43 -35.96 34.67
C GLN A 1063 53.35 -35.29 35.69
N LEU A 1064 52.83 -34.35 36.47
CA LEU A 1064 53.60 -33.64 37.48
C LEU A 1064 54.01 -34.58 38.63
N GLU A 1065 53.10 -35.42 39.11
CA GLU A 1065 53.39 -36.42 40.15
C GLU A 1065 54.49 -37.41 39.70
N ALA A 1066 54.41 -37.89 38.45
CA ALA A 1066 55.42 -38.77 37.87
C ALA A 1066 56.79 -38.06 37.72
N GLN A 1067 56.80 -36.82 37.21
CA GLN A 1067 58.04 -36.05 37.04
C GLN A 1067 58.69 -35.71 38.39
N GLN A 1068 57.90 -35.35 39.40
CA GLN A 1068 58.40 -35.12 40.77
C GLN A 1068 59.06 -36.38 41.34
N THR A 1069 58.41 -37.53 41.20
CA THR A 1069 58.95 -38.83 41.63
C THR A 1069 60.25 -39.19 40.90
N ARG A 1070 60.33 -38.85 39.60
CA ARG A 1070 61.53 -39.04 38.78
C ARG A 1070 62.69 -38.18 39.27
N VAL A 1071 62.45 -36.89 39.51
CA VAL A 1071 63.48 -35.97 40.05
C VAL A 1071 63.97 -36.45 41.41
N GLN A 1072 63.08 -36.81 42.34
CA GLN A 1072 63.46 -37.36 43.66
C GLN A 1072 64.32 -38.64 43.55
N SER A 1073 64.03 -39.49 42.57
CA SER A 1073 64.84 -40.68 42.30
C SER A 1073 66.22 -40.32 41.77
N LEU A 1074 66.30 -39.38 40.81
CA LEU A 1074 67.57 -38.92 40.23
C LEU A 1074 68.43 -38.15 41.24
N GLU A 1075 67.83 -37.44 42.20
CA GLU A 1075 68.57 -36.80 43.30
C GLU A 1075 69.31 -37.83 44.15
N LYS A 1076 68.67 -38.99 44.41
CA LYS A 1076 69.32 -40.12 45.09
C LYS A 1076 70.43 -40.74 44.22
N VAL A 1077 70.18 -40.93 42.93
CA VAL A 1077 71.20 -41.46 42.00
C VAL A 1077 72.42 -40.53 41.92
N ALA A 1078 72.22 -39.23 41.74
CA ALA A 1078 73.29 -38.24 41.65
C ALA A 1078 74.07 -38.12 42.97
N SER A 1079 73.40 -38.21 44.13
CA SER A 1079 74.09 -38.16 45.44
C SER A 1079 74.91 -39.43 45.72
N ILE A 1080 74.41 -40.61 45.35
CA ILE A 1080 75.15 -41.88 45.46
C ILE A 1080 76.35 -41.86 44.52
N SER A 1081 76.17 -41.53 43.24
CA SER A 1081 77.26 -41.47 42.26
C SER A 1081 78.33 -40.45 42.66
N ARG A 1082 77.93 -39.26 43.16
CA ARG A 1082 78.87 -38.26 43.69
C ARG A 1082 79.70 -38.80 44.87
N THR A 1083 79.08 -39.60 45.73
CA THR A 1083 79.77 -40.22 46.88
C THR A 1083 80.75 -41.30 46.41
N ARG A 1084 80.38 -42.13 45.43
CA ARG A 1084 81.24 -43.15 44.83
C ARG A 1084 82.43 -42.54 44.08
N PHE A 1085 82.20 -41.48 43.30
CA PHE A 1085 83.26 -40.72 42.64
C PHE A 1085 84.27 -40.15 43.65
N ARG A 1086 83.80 -39.51 44.73
CA ARG A 1086 84.66 -39.02 45.81
C ARG A 1086 85.47 -40.13 46.50
N GLY A 1087 84.90 -41.33 46.59
CA GLY A 1087 85.56 -42.52 47.11
C GLY A 1087 86.48 -43.24 46.10
N GLY A 1088 86.61 -42.74 44.87
CA GLY A 1088 87.42 -43.34 43.80
C GLY A 1088 86.83 -44.62 43.18
N LEU A 1089 85.56 -44.93 43.46
CA LEU A 1089 84.87 -46.15 43.03
C LEU A 1089 84.09 -46.00 41.71
N GLU A 1090 84.14 -44.82 41.08
CA GLU A 1090 83.43 -44.45 39.85
C GLU A 1090 84.21 -43.35 39.14
N ASP A 1091 84.14 -43.28 37.81
CA ASP A 1091 84.81 -42.24 37.03
C ASP A 1091 84.05 -40.89 37.09
N TYR A 1092 84.75 -39.80 36.76
CA TYR A 1092 84.18 -38.44 36.81
C TYR A 1092 83.01 -38.27 35.83
N PHE A 1093 83.12 -38.79 34.61
CA PHE A 1093 82.13 -38.56 33.56
C PHE A 1093 80.84 -39.33 33.82
N SER A 1094 80.92 -40.53 34.39
CA SER A 1094 79.78 -41.30 34.90
C SER A 1094 79.02 -40.52 35.97
N SER A 1095 79.73 -39.84 36.88
CA SER A 1095 79.11 -38.97 37.88
C SER A 1095 78.53 -37.68 37.31
N GLN A 1096 79.16 -37.11 36.27
CA GLN A 1096 78.62 -35.96 35.56
C GLN A 1096 77.41 -36.31 34.70
N ASP A 1097 77.35 -37.51 34.12
CA ASP A 1097 76.20 -37.98 33.36
C ASP A 1097 74.96 -38.06 34.26
N ALA A 1098 75.09 -38.58 35.49
CA ALA A 1098 74.02 -38.59 36.49
C ALA A 1098 73.58 -37.17 36.92
N GLN A 1099 74.53 -36.22 37.05
CA GLN A 1099 74.21 -34.81 37.35
C GLN A 1099 73.55 -34.08 36.18
N ARG A 1100 73.96 -34.37 34.93
CA ARG A 1100 73.37 -33.81 33.71
C ARG A 1100 71.92 -34.28 33.56
N GLU A 1101 71.66 -35.57 33.80
CA GLU A 1101 70.30 -36.12 33.76
C GLU A 1101 69.42 -35.47 34.83
N LEU A 1102 69.91 -35.36 36.08
CA LEU A 1102 69.19 -34.66 37.15
C LEU A 1102 68.88 -33.20 36.78
N TYR A 1103 69.86 -32.46 36.27
CA TYR A 1103 69.68 -31.05 35.88
C TYR A 1103 68.62 -30.89 34.77
N ALA A 1104 68.67 -31.74 33.74
CA ALA A 1104 67.68 -31.71 32.65
C ALA A 1104 66.25 -32.00 33.16
N GLU A 1105 66.10 -32.96 34.07
CA GLU A 1105 64.79 -33.34 34.61
C GLU A 1105 64.27 -32.34 35.65
N GLN A 1106 65.14 -31.66 36.39
CA GLN A 1106 64.79 -30.52 37.26
C GLN A 1106 64.30 -29.32 36.45
N GLN A 1107 64.95 -29.00 35.32
CA GLN A 1107 64.45 -27.99 34.38
C GLN A 1107 63.05 -28.37 33.88
N GLN A 1108 62.86 -29.61 33.42
CA GLN A 1108 61.57 -30.08 32.93
C GLN A 1108 60.47 -30.04 34.01
N LEU A 1109 60.82 -30.31 35.28
CA LEU A 1109 59.90 -30.20 36.40
C LEU A 1109 59.42 -28.75 36.61
N ILE A 1110 60.34 -27.76 36.56
CA ILE A 1110 59.98 -26.35 36.70
C ILE A 1110 59.08 -25.90 35.55
N GLU A 1111 59.39 -26.29 34.31
CA GLU A 1111 58.57 -26.00 33.14
C GLU A 1111 57.16 -26.62 33.24
N LEU A 1112 57.05 -27.84 33.78
CA LEU A 1112 55.76 -28.52 33.97
C LEU A 1112 54.93 -27.89 35.10
N GLN A 1113 55.58 -27.46 36.18
CA GLN A 1113 54.94 -26.69 37.25
C GLN A 1113 54.43 -25.33 36.73
N LEU A 1114 55.18 -24.66 35.87
CA LEU A 1114 54.73 -23.43 35.20
C LEU A 1114 53.51 -23.70 34.32
N LYS A 1115 53.55 -24.77 33.50
CA LYS A 1115 52.39 -25.18 32.68
C LYS A 1115 51.13 -25.41 33.51
N GLN A 1116 51.24 -26.05 34.67
CA GLN A 1116 50.11 -26.23 35.59
C GLN A 1116 49.59 -24.89 36.13
N ALA A 1117 50.49 -24.01 36.60
CA ALA A 1117 50.11 -22.72 37.17
C ALA A 1117 49.42 -21.82 36.12
N VAL A 1118 49.97 -21.75 34.91
CA VAL A 1118 49.38 -21.01 33.77
C VAL A 1118 48.04 -21.62 33.34
N ASN A 1119 47.91 -22.95 33.32
CA ASN A 1119 46.64 -23.60 32.99
C ASN A 1119 45.52 -23.23 33.98
N LEU A 1120 45.84 -23.16 35.27
CA LEU A 1120 44.87 -22.77 36.30
C LEU A 1120 44.39 -21.32 36.13
N VAL A 1121 45.29 -20.40 35.75
CA VAL A 1121 44.93 -19.01 35.38
C VAL A 1121 44.08 -18.99 34.11
N ASN A 1122 44.43 -19.77 33.08
CA ASN A 1122 43.65 -19.86 31.85
C ASN A 1122 42.25 -20.44 32.09
N LEU A 1123 42.12 -21.43 32.98
CA LEU A 1123 40.83 -21.98 33.40
C LEU A 1123 39.99 -20.92 34.11
N TYR A 1124 40.58 -20.13 35.02
CA TYR A 1124 39.92 -19.01 35.67
C TYR A 1124 39.38 -17.98 34.65
N LYS A 1125 40.17 -17.61 33.64
CA LYS A 1125 39.73 -16.72 32.55
C LYS A 1125 38.60 -17.34 31.72
N ALA A 1126 38.76 -18.61 31.33
CA ALA A 1126 37.81 -19.30 30.44
C ALA A 1126 36.41 -19.42 31.06
N LEU A 1127 36.34 -19.55 32.39
CA LEU A 1127 35.10 -19.62 33.17
C LEU A 1127 34.43 -18.26 33.42
N GLY A 1128 35.03 -17.15 32.99
CA GLY A 1128 34.46 -15.81 33.21
C GLY A 1128 34.79 -15.21 34.58
N GLY A 1129 36.00 -15.45 35.10
CA GLY A 1129 36.42 -15.09 36.46
C GLY A 1129 36.08 -13.65 36.92
N GLY A 1130 35.41 -13.57 38.09
CA GLY A 1130 35.45 -12.45 39.05
C GLY A 1130 35.19 -11.02 38.60
N TRP A 1131 34.48 -10.76 37.49
CA TRP A 1131 34.25 -9.39 37.03
C TRP A 1131 33.20 -8.61 37.87
N SER A 1132 32.36 -9.30 38.65
CA SER A 1132 31.22 -8.71 39.39
C SER A 1132 31.59 -7.99 40.70
N SER A 1133 32.82 -8.12 41.20
CA SER A 1133 33.27 -7.61 42.51
C SER A 1133 33.65 -6.12 42.53
N ALA A 1134 32.88 -5.26 41.87
CA ALA A 1134 33.00 -3.80 42.03
C ALA A 1134 31.67 -3.09 41.68
N GLN A 1135 30.60 -3.42 42.39
CA GLN A 1135 29.58 -2.41 42.71
C GLN A 1135 29.96 -1.84 44.07
N GLY A 1136 30.81 -0.81 44.04
CA GLY A 1136 31.27 -0.03 45.17
C GLY A 1136 31.88 1.26 44.65
#